data_AF-A0AAW6TWF9-F1
#
_entry.id   AF-A0AAW6TWF9-F1
#
_cell.length_a   1.000
_cell.length_b   1.000
_cell.length_c   1.000
_cell.angle_alpha   90.00
_cell.angle_beta   90.00
_cell.angle_gamma   90.00
#
_symmetry.space_group_name_H-M   'P 1'
#
loop_
_entity.id
_entity.type
_entity.pdbx_description
1 polymer ?
#
loop_
_entity_poly.entity_id
_entity_poly.type
_entity_poly.pdbx_seq_one_letter_code
_entity_poly.pdbx_strand_id
1 'polypeptide(L)'
;MTTWLGGGLVLALVGCVLSGLAWSEPLAVCEHGKTQIVFPDDPFEHRQYLGMSNLGWVKFTLLTEPYDPNVVYFQDSGHFPFHYDFASECLGPFIGISPQEFDRITLHANDQQMILGAVITPPSGFGVSAPIQEYGIQFVRHDPFTREEIAELFVKVVAAVSSDPNVQAFYFPSYEQSQVAQANAEWFAERGMPVSSPSRWIRGNAIYSQGWTLGRLKYVAPNEIDSAYSRGELRADDVLLTDAVPAEIPVLAGVITLTASTPNSHVAILANTYGIPFVHLAEQADRQQALDLVGRRVVLRAYDRYGRLLVNLVDAEDTMTDEQAAEFLSLKQPPALAIQPVEALGRYSAPVDSLGPADIRYFGGKAANYSILRRAIPGNSRVAMAFSFDLWNAFLDQTLAGGRTLREEIDMRLSDFSFPPASVAAVEFELERIQGLFKDDRATAFSPALEEAVVEALTDPAYGFDLYQKIRFRSSTNVEDSEHFSGAGLYDSFSGCLADDLDGDDDGPCHCDPTESKERGVFRAIRRVFASFYNKNAYLERLRHGLSEDEVGMAILVHHSFPDEIELANGVAVLEFGTYGSTIQFVTQAGAVSVANPEPGLIPEEVSASTGRDSDFVYLRVQRYSNLVPLGQTVLNWEDDYKALARLLDRAAAQFEEDTGRTPHQLDFEYKKIAPTGELVVKQIREVPNPSSGAAERRFLAGGSIRLSVFQGEHAPIFGAHRLKSDWQLQAPSRWLTTENLGTCLFEDATVEYHERGAFVTMSGSPASWPEAQHAFVAQEPLGRDPDTPISSDDLGGYVTAGFETTDSWRLDHLDNPRHYTLTTSFNIYGLVPENCPVLFLSDLSYNLDVKYDEPVLDWHWTGEITGTRSDRVALRMPPVNDPDDILQTRRIEDGGVTVETTFYWPPYPTGPTAGYTAPLVRWVETTISGLTSEPFTLTGHYAQTYVPGHHNFFEWFLFDPSLEPGLSQETLDELQAAGVDWILATTGFSGSAIVTYNLSDPLRPEESDEPQR
;
A
#
# COMPACT_ATOMS: atom_id res chain seq x y z
N MET A 1 25.52 -35.17 -80.01
CA MET A 1 24.64 -36.19 -80.62
C MET A 1 24.46 -37.32 -79.60
N THR A 2 23.20 -37.55 -79.19
CA THR A 2 22.59 -38.88 -78.97
C THR A 2 23.20 -39.89 -77.97
N THR A 3 22.47 -40.08 -76.87
CA THR A 3 21.81 -41.34 -76.39
C THR A 3 22.57 -42.61 -75.99
N TRP A 4 21.91 -43.32 -75.05
CA TRP A 4 21.80 -44.78 -74.79
C TRP A 4 22.68 -45.41 -73.68
N LEU A 5 21.93 -45.94 -72.69
CA LEU A 5 22.07 -47.13 -71.85
C LEU A 5 23.43 -47.55 -71.24
N GLY A 6 23.38 -47.71 -69.91
CA GLY A 6 23.48 -49.03 -69.28
C GLY A 6 24.86 -49.47 -68.78
N GLY A 7 24.93 -49.84 -67.50
CA GLY A 7 26.02 -50.62 -66.94
C GLY A 7 26.47 -50.15 -65.56
N GLY A 8 26.17 -50.93 -64.52
CA GLY A 8 26.77 -50.77 -63.20
C GLY A 8 28.12 -51.49 -63.10
N LEU A 9 28.93 -51.10 -62.11
CA LEU A 9 29.53 -51.99 -61.10
C LEU A 9 30.27 -51.18 -60.03
N VAL A 10 29.82 -51.34 -58.77
CA VAL A 10 30.57 -51.54 -57.52
C VAL A 10 31.79 -50.66 -57.19
N LEU A 11 31.73 -49.98 -56.03
CA LEU A 11 32.86 -49.93 -55.10
C LEU A 11 32.45 -49.70 -53.63
N ALA A 12 32.94 -50.66 -52.83
CA ALA A 12 33.15 -50.84 -51.39
C ALA A 12 32.65 -49.81 -50.34
N LEU A 13 32.09 -50.43 -49.28
CA LEU A 13 31.85 -49.97 -47.91
C LEU A 13 33.03 -49.24 -47.23
N VAL A 14 32.70 -48.16 -46.53
CA VAL A 14 33.30 -47.76 -45.24
C VAL A 14 32.13 -47.36 -44.32
N GLY A 15 32.05 -48.00 -43.15
CA GLY A 15 31.02 -47.71 -42.15
C GLY A 15 31.39 -46.51 -41.28
N CYS A 16 30.43 -45.62 -41.08
CA CYS A 16 30.29 -44.80 -39.88
C CYS A 16 28.89 -45.06 -39.34
N VAL A 17 28.81 -45.61 -38.13
CA VAL A 17 27.57 -45.71 -37.37
C VAL A 17 27.27 -44.32 -36.84
N LEU A 18 26.32 -43.62 -37.44
CA LEU A 18 25.62 -42.48 -36.85
C LEU A 18 24.33 -43.03 -36.24
N SER A 19 24.34 -43.25 -34.93
CA SER A 19 23.11 -43.37 -34.14
C SER A 19 22.49 -41.97 -34.04
N GLY A 20 21.57 -41.67 -34.95
CA GLY A 20 20.70 -40.49 -34.82
C GLY A 20 19.69 -40.72 -33.69
N LEU A 21 19.66 -39.81 -32.72
CA LEU A 21 18.53 -39.64 -31.79
C LEU A 21 17.31 -39.27 -32.62
N ALA A 22 16.34 -40.18 -32.71
CA ALA A 22 15.01 -39.88 -33.22
C ALA A 22 14.25 -39.14 -32.11
N TRP A 23 13.91 -37.88 -32.33
CA TRP A 23 13.03 -37.11 -31.45
C TRP A 23 11.60 -37.67 -31.58
N SER A 24 10.92 -37.92 -30.46
CA SER A 24 9.53 -38.42 -30.44
C SER A 24 8.57 -37.37 -31.03
N GLU A 25 7.53 -37.78 -31.76
CA GLU A 25 6.49 -36.84 -32.21
C GLU A 25 5.80 -36.16 -31.01
N PRO A 26 5.37 -34.88 -31.14
CA PRO A 26 4.60 -34.20 -30.09
C PRO A 26 3.36 -35.01 -29.70
N LEU A 27 3.01 -34.99 -28.41
CA LEU A 27 1.81 -35.66 -27.94
C LEU A 27 0.56 -35.00 -28.54
N ALA A 28 -0.43 -35.82 -28.87
CA ALA A 28 -1.77 -35.33 -29.15
C ALA A 28 -2.35 -34.69 -27.88
N VAL A 29 -2.93 -33.50 -28.02
CA VAL A 29 -3.56 -32.73 -26.93
C VAL A 29 -5.05 -32.57 -27.25
N CYS A 30 -5.88 -32.43 -26.22
CA CYS A 30 -7.32 -32.16 -26.37
C CYS A 30 -7.60 -30.77 -26.97
N GLU A 31 -8.88 -30.43 -27.20
CA GLU A 31 -9.28 -29.12 -27.75
C GLU A 31 -8.93 -27.91 -26.86
N HIS A 32 -8.73 -28.14 -25.56
CA HIS A 32 -8.30 -27.14 -24.57
C HIS A 32 -6.77 -27.09 -24.38
N GLY A 33 -6.00 -27.67 -25.32
CA GLY A 33 -4.54 -27.68 -25.30
C GLY A 33 -3.93 -27.34 -26.65
N LYS A 34 -2.80 -26.63 -26.64
CA LYS A 34 -2.06 -26.26 -27.87
C LYS A 34 -0.57 -26.05 -27.61
N THR A 35 0.22 -25.93 -28.66
CA THR A 35 1.69 -25.87 -28.54
C THR A 35 2.31 -24.49 -28.79
N GLN A 36 1.49 -23.50 -29.15
CA GLN A 36 1.91 -22.11 -29.33
C GLN A 36 0.77 -21.17 -28.91
N ILE A 37 1.13 -20.02 -28.36
CA ILE A 37 0.18 -18.94 -28.02
C ILE A 37 0.52 -17.66 -28.78
N VAL A 38 -0.45 -16.77 -28.94
CA VAL A 38 -0.31 -15.45 -29.56
C VAL A 38 -0.50 -14.37 -28.50
N PHE A 39 0.48 -13.49 -28.34
CA PHE A 39 0.45 -12.40 -27.36
C PHE A 39 0.09 -11.06 -28.04
N PRO A 40 -0.70 -10.14 -27.42
CA PRO A 40 -1.18 -10.16 -26.03
C PRO A 40 -2.55 -10.80 -25.74
N ASP A 41 -3.29 -11.25 -26.76
CA ASP A 41 -4.70 -11.66 -26.60
C ASP A 41 -4.96 -13.11 -27.01
N ASP A 42 -4.36 -14.05 -26.29
CA ASP A 42 -4.57 -15.47 -26.56
C ASP A 42 -5.90 -15.97 -25.97
N PRO A 43 -6.74 -16.72 -26.70
CA PRO A 43 -7.98 -17.29 -26.15
C PRO A 43 -7.80 -18.23 -24.95
N PHE A 44 -6.59 -18.78 -24.73
CA PHE A 44 -6.29 -19.63 -23.59
C PHE A 44 -5.90 -18.84 -22.33
N GLU A 45 -5.82 -17.52 -22.46
CA GLU A 45 -5.56 -16.62 -21.35
C GLU A 45 -6.74 -16.55 -20.40
N HIS A 46 -6.45 -16.76 -19.12
CA HIS A 46 -7.37 -16.41 -18.06
C HIS A 46 -6.98 -15.06 -17.46
N ARG A 47 -7.98 -14.19 -17.29
CA ARG A 47 -7.85 -12.91 -16.59
C ARG A 47 -8.86 -12.87 -15.46
N GLN A 48 -8.41 -12.45 -14.28
CA GLN A 48 -9.31 -12.15 -13.17
C GLN A 48 -9.29 -10.66 -12.86
N TYR A 49 -10.46 -10.04 -12.98
CA TYR A 49 -10.69 -8.64 -12.63
C TYR A 49 -10.71 -8.48 -11.09
N LEU A 50 -9.52 -8.36 -10.48
CA LEU A 50 -9.31 -8.15 -9.04
C LEU A 50 -8.76 -6.74 -8.77
N GLY A 51 -9.39 -5.97 -7.88
CA GLY A 51 -8.88 -4.64 -7.48
C GLY A 51 -8.43 -3.74 -8.65
N MET A 52 -7.37 -2.96 -8.44
CA MET A 52 -6.69 -2.15 -9.45
C MET A 52 -5.66 -2.95 -10.30
N SER A 53 -5.64 -4.29 -10.27
CA SER A 53 -4.68 -5.11 -11.03
C SER A 53 -5.33 -6.34 -11.71
N ASN A 54 -5.44 -6.34 -13.04
CA ASN A 54 -6.07 -7.39 -13.86
C ASN A 54 -5.06 -8.28 -14.62
N LEU A 55 -4.10 -8.88 -13.92
CA LEU A 55 -3.09 -9.74 -14.56
C LEU A 55 -3.74 -10.92 -15.29
N GLY A 56 -3.20 -11.24 -16.46
CA GLY A 56 -3.58 -12.42 -17.21
C GLY A 56 -2.51 -13.50 -17.15
N TRP A 57 -2.90 -14.75 -17.42
CA TRP A 57 -1.95 -15.84 -17.56
C TRP A 57 -2.41 -16.93 -18.52
N VAL A 58 -1.43 -17.61 -19.12
CA VAL A 58 -1.58 -18.87 -19.83
C VAL A 58 -0.63 -19.89 -19.23
N LYS A 59 -1.16 -20.93 -18.59
CA LYS A 59 -0.39 -22.03 -18.00
C LYS A 59 0.18 -22.94 -19.09
N PHE A 60 1.38 -23.47 -18.85
CA PHE A 60 2.02 -24.43 -19.74
C PHE A 60 2.67 -25.59 -18.98
N THR A 61 2.86 -26.69 -19.71
CA THR A 61 3.60 -27.88 -19.27
C THR A 61 4.68 -28.22 -20.30
N LEU A 62 5.90 -28.49 -19.84
CA LEU A 62 7.01 -29.02 -20.64
C LEU A 62 7.26 -30.46 -20.21
N LEU A 63 7.48 -31.36 -21.16
CA LEU A 63 7.77 -32.77 -20.85
C LEU A 63 9.27 -33.03 -20.90
N THR A 64 9.79 -33.89 -20.03
CA THR A 64 11.19 -34.33 -20.09
C THR A 64 11.33 -35.60 -20.94
N GLU A 65 12.56 -36.09 -21.12
CA GLU A 65 12.79 -37.40 -21.74
C GLU A 65 11.96 -38.49 -21.02
N PRO A 66 11.36 -39.45 -21.75
CA PRO A 66 11.58 -39.78 -23.17
C PRO A 66 10.72 -39.00 -24.19
N TYR A 67 9.94 -38.01 -23.74
CA TYR A 67 9.13 -37.15 -24.62
C TYR A 67 9.98 -36.02 -25.20
N ASP A 68 9.46 -35.30 -26.21
CA ASP A 68 10.18 -34.18 -26.83
C ASP A 68 10.23 -32.98 -25.87
N PRO A 69 11.42 -32.63 -25.31
CA PRO A 69 11.55 -31.56 -24.35
C PRO A 69 11.55 -30.16 -24.96
N ASN A 70 11.35 -30.05 -26.28
CA ASN A 70 11.25 -28.76 -26.98
C ASN A 70 9.81 -28.33 -27.26
N VAL A 71 8.82 -29.16 -26.94
CA VAL A 71 7.40 -28.84 -27.13
C VAL A 71 6.81 -28.30 -25.83
N VAL A 72 6.31 -27.07 -25.88
CA VAL A 72 5.55 -26.45 -24.78
C VAL A 72 4.07 -26.76 -24.98
N TYR A 73 3.38 -27.28 -23.98
CA TYR A 73 1.94 -27.55 -24.02
C TYR A 73 1.19 -26.52 -23.18
N PHE A 74 0.55 -25.55 -23.83
CA PHE A 74 -0.30 -24.54 -23.19
C PHE A 74 -1.71 -25.08 -22.96
N GLN A 75 -2.29 -24.76 -21.81
CA GLN A 75 -3.67 -25.10 -21.45
C GLN A 75 -4.58 -23.87 -21.52
N ASP A 76 -5.83 -24.09 -21.91
CA ASP A 76 -6.91 -23.12 -21.73
C ASP A 76 -7.09 -22.87 -20.23
N SER A 77 -6.53 -21.76 -19.74
CA SER A 77 -6.43 -21.47 -18.31
C SER A 77 -7.77 -21.03 -17.72
N GLY A 78 -8.74 -20.67 -18.57
CA GLY A 78 -10.12 -20.41 -18.15
C GLY A 78 -10.91 -21.69 -17.96
N HIS A 79 -10.65 -22.72 -18.78
CA HIS A 79 -11.28 -24.04 -18.65
C HIS A 79 -10.61 -24.90 -17.58
N PHE A 80 -9.27 -24.94 -17.56
CA PHE A 80 -8.46 -25.65 -16.58
C PHE A 80 -7.67 -24.65 -15.73
N PRO A 81 -8.19 -24.22 -14.57
CA PRO A 81 -7.45 -23.35 -13.67
C PRO A 81 -6.18 -23.98 -13.10
N PHE A 82 -6.11 -25.31 -12.98
CA PHE A 82 -4.97 -26.04 -12.41
C PHE A 82 -4.24 -26.90 -13.46
N HIS A 83 -2.93 -27.09 -13.29
CA HIS A 83 -2.13 -27.95 -14.18
C HIS A 83 -2.52 -29.42 -14.09
N TYR A 84 -2.91 -29.88 -12.90
CA TYR A 84 -3.31 -31.26 -12.65
C TYR A 84 -4.49 -31.67 -13.54
N ASP A 85 -5.56 -30.87 -13.56
CA ASP A 85 -6.77 -31.19 -14.33
C ASP A 85 -6.44 -31.28 -15.82
N PHE A 86 -5.67 -30.32 -16.34
CA PHE A 86 -5.20 -30.36 -17.73
C PHE A 86 -4.36 -31.61 -18.04
N ALA A 87 -3.41 -31.97 -17.19
CA ALA A 87 -2.58 -33.15 -17.42
C ALA A 87 -3.39 -34.45 -17.35
N SER A 88 -4.28 -34.56 -16.36
CA SER A 88 -5.12 -35.74 -16.12
C SER A 88 -6.23 -35.93 -17.16
N GLU A 89 -6.61 -34.88 -17.89
CA GLU A 89 -7.66 -34.96 -18.91
C GLU A 89 -7.14 -34.87 -20.35
N CYS A 90 -6.01 -34.19 -20.57
CA CYS A 90 -5.60 -33.79 -21.92
C CYS A 90 -4.19 -34.22 -22.35
N LEU A 91 -3.31 -34.68 -21.46
CA LEU A 91 -1.90 -34.96 -21.79
C LEU A 91 -1.64 -36.47 -21.91
N GLY A 92 -1.38 -36.93 -23.14
CA GLY A 92 -1.62 -38.31 -23.62
C GLY A 92 -1.12 -39.55 -22.81
N PRO A 93 -0.01 -39.54 -22.07
CA PRO A 93 0.35 -40.65 -21.18
C PRO A 93 -0.11 -40.49 -19.72
N PHE A 94 -0.57 -39.30 -19.35
CA PHE A 94 -0.87 -38.88 -17.98
C PHE A 94 -2.36 -38.79 -17.71
N ILE A 95 -3.21 -39.17 -18.67
CA ILE A 95 -4.66 -39.17 -18.48
C ILE A 95 -5.05 -40.09 -17.32
N GLY A 96 -5.81 -39.56 -16.37
CA GLY A 96 -6.21 -40.25 -15.14
C GLY A 96 -5.11 -40.41 -14.09
N ILE A 97 -4.00 -39.66 -14.21
CA ILE A 97 -2.96 -39.59 -13.17
C ILE A 97 -3.58 -39.15 -11.84
N SER A 98 -3.13 -39.73 -10.72
CA SER A 98 -3.56 -39.30 -9.40
C SER A 98 -2.84 -38.01 -8.98
N PRO A 99 -3.43 -37.17 -8.11
CA PRO A 99 -2.77 -35.95 -7.63
C PRO A 99 -1.40 -36.24 -6.99
N GLN A 100 -1.29 -37.32 -6.21
CA GLN A 100 -0.03 -37.68 -5.54
C GLN A 100 1.07 -38.05 -6.53
N GLU A 101 0.73 -38.75 -7.62
CA GLU A 101 1.69 -39.09 -8.65
C GLU A 101 2.04 -37.87 -9.50
N PHE A 102 1.07 -37.00 -9.77
CA PHE A 102 1.27 -35.75 -10.49
C PHE A 102 2.26 -34.84 -9.75
N ASP A 103 2.06 -34.60 -8.45
CA ASP A 103 2.96 -33.77 -7.63
C ASP A 103 4.38 -34.35 -7.62
N ARG A 104 4.50 -35.68 -7.45
CA ARG A 104 5.78 -36.39 -7.43
C ARG A 104 6.60 -36.16 -8.69
N ILE A 105 5.97 -36.20 -9.87
CA ILE A 105 6.67 -36.10 -11.16
C ILE A 105 6.74 -34.69 -11.73
N THR A 106 6.17 -33.69 -11.04
CA THR A 106 6.14 -32.28 -11.50
C THR A 106 6.91 -31.34 -10.59
N LEU A 107 6.80 -31.49 -9.27
CA LEU A 107 7.27 -30.50 -8.30
C LEU A 107 8.65 -30.81 -7.71
N HIS A 108 9.23 -31.99 -7.95
CA HIS A 108 10.56 -32.37 -7.46
C HIS A 108 11.52 -32.66 -8.60
N ALA A 109 12.82 -32.44 -8.37
CA ALA A 109 13.86 -32.73 -9.37
C ALA A 109 14.04 -34.25 -9.61
N ASN A 110 13.86 -35.06 -8.57
CA ASN A 110 13.95 -36.52 -8.68
C ASN A 110 12.71 -37.07 -9.40
N ASP A 111 12.94 -37.88 -10.43
CA ASP A 111 11.90 -38.48 -11.29
C ASP A 111 11.00 -37.47 -12.01
N GLN A 112 11.46 -36.22 -12.18
CA GLN A 112 10.70 -35.19 -12.89
C GLN A 112 10.40 -35.64 -14.32
N GLN A 113 9.12 -35.69 -14.67
CA GLN A 113 8.65 -35.99 -16.04
C GLN A 113 8.01 -34.77 -16.70
N MET A 114 7.59 -33.80 -15.89
CA MET A 114 6.87 -32.61 -16.33
C MET A 114 7.39 -31.38 -15.58
N ILE A 115 7.55 -30.27 -16.30
CA ILE A 115 7.90 -28.96 -15.75
C ILE A 115 6.71 -28.04 -15.95
N LEU A 116 6.27 -27.39 -14.87
CA LEU A 116 5.10 -26.52 -14.87
C LEU A 116 5.55 -25.06 -14.94
N GLY A 117 4.71 -24.22 -15.56
CA GLY A 117 4.95 -22.79 -15.61
C GLY A 117 3.78 -22.00 -16.17
N ALA A 118 3.94 -20.68 -16.25
CA ALA A 118 2.95 -19.79 -16.82
C ALA A 118 3.60 -18.66 -17.61
N VAL A 119 2.97 -18.28 -18.71
CA VAL A 119 3.18 -16.98 -19.36
C VAL A 119 2.21 -16.00 -18.69
N ILE A 120 2.73 -14.89 -18.19
CA ILE A 120 2.02 -13.92 -17.37
C ILE A 120 1.95 -12.62 -18.15
N THR A 121 0.77 -12.03 -18.22
CA THR A 121 0.55 -10.80 -18.96
C THR A 121 0.18 -9.68 -17.99
N PRO A 122 0.58 -8.43 -18.30
CA PRO A 122 0.20 -7.28 -17.49
C PRO A 122 -1.32 -7.05 -17.53
N PRO A 123 -1.82 -6.14 -16.66
CA PRO A 123 -3.22 -5.77 -16.66
C PRO A 123 -3.68 -5.31 -18.06
N SER A 124 -4.74 -5.90 -18.59
CA SER A 124 -5.42 -5.44 -19.81
C SER A 124 -6.93 -5.34 -19.56
N GLY A 125 -7.64 -4.48 -20.28
CA GLY A 125 -9.08 -4.29 -20.09
C GLY A 125 -9.56 -2.91 -20.51
N PHE A 126 -10.83 -2.58 -20.20
CA PHE A 126 -11.39 -1.24 -20.42
C PHE A 126 -10.47 -0.20 -19.78
N GLY A 127 -9.76 0.56 -20.61
CA GLY A 127 -8.96 1.67 -20.17
C GLY A 127 -7.44 1.56 -20.35
N VAL A 128 -6.93 0.41 -20.81
CA VAL A 128 -5.50 0.25 -21.13
C VAL A 128 -5.36 0.39 -22.66
N SER A 129 -4.77 1.50 -23.12
CA SER A 129 -4.65 1.82 -24.56
C SER A 129 -3.23 1.71 -25.12
N ALA A 130 -2.21 1.55 -24.26
CA ALA A 130 -0.84 1.32 -24.69
C ALA A 130 -0.67 -0.12 -25.23
N PRO A 131 0.10 -0.31 -26.32
CA PRO A 131 0.45 -1.66 -26.76
C PRO A 131 1.22 -2.36 -25.65
N ILE A 132 0.74 -3.52 -25.23
CA ILE A 132 1.42 -4.34 -24.24
C ILE A 132 2.72 -4.87 -24.88
N GLN A 133 3.87 -4.34 -24.44
CA GLN A 133 5.19 -4.68 -24.98
C GLN A 133 6.02 -5.59 -24.07
N GLU A 134 5.40 -6.22 -23.07
CA GLU A 134 6.13 -7.10 -22.17
C GLU A 134 5.24 -8.19 -21.57
N TYR A 135 5.85 -9.33 -21.27
CA TYR A 135 5.22 -10.43 -20.55
C TYR A 135 6.25 -11.15 -19.66
N GLY A 136 5.76 -11.80 -18.61
CA GLY A 136 6.56 -12.60 -17.69
C GLY A 136 6.48 -14.09 -18.04
N ILE A 137 7.54 -14.84 -17.77
CA ILE A 137 7.54 -16.30 -17.81
C ILE A 137 7.96 -16.79 -16.43
N GLN A 138 7.12 -17.64 -15.83
CA GLN A 138 7.37 -18.27 -14.54
C GLN A 138 7.50 -19.79 -14.72
N PHE A 139 8.41 -20.39 -13.95
CA PHE A 139 8.61 -21.83 -13.82
C PHE A 139 8.38 -22.26 -12.38
N VAL A 140 7.86 -23.47 -12.18
CA VAL A 140 7.48 -24.00 -10.86
C VAL A 140 8.18 -25.34 -10.60
N ARG A 141 8.89 -25.42 -9.48
CA ARG A 141 9.49 -26.63 -8.88
C ARG A 141 9.83 -26.32 -7.42
N HIS A 142 9.69 -27.28 -6.50
CA HIS A 142 10.09 -27.11 -5.10
C HIS A 142 11.62 -27.08 -4.94
N ASP A 143 12.33 -27.92 -5.69
CA ASP A 143 13.78 -27.82 -5.79
C ASP A 143 14.15 -26.68 -6.76
N PRO A 144 15.05 -25.73 -6.41
CA PRO A 144 15.46 -24.69 -7.33
C PRO A 144 16.09 -25.26 -8.61
N PHE A 145 15.71 -24.73 -9.77
CA PHE A 145 16.43 -24.90 -11.03
C PHE A 145 17.78 -24.19 -10.94
N THR A 146 18.79 -24.82 -11.54
CA THR A 146 20.05 -24.16 -11.83
C THR A 146 19.83 -23.04 -12.85
N ARG A 147 20.72 -22.04 -12.86
CA ARG A 147 20.63 -20.93 -13.82
C ARG A 147 20.72 -21.40 -15.27
N GLU A 148 21.46 -22.47 -15.54
CA GLU A 148 21.57 -23.07 -16.87
C GLU A 148 20.24 -23.73 -17.29
N GLU A 149 19.59 -24.49 -16.40
CA GLU A 149 18.26 -25.08 -16.67
C GLU A 149 17.22 -23.99 -17.01
N ILE A 150 17.16 -22.90 -16.22
CA ILE A 150 16.21 -21.81 -16.50
C ILE A 150 16.48 -21.15 -17.85
N ALA A 151 17.74 -20.91 -18.21
CA ALA A 151 18.08 -20.30 -19.49
C ALA A 151 17.62 -21.17 -20.67
N GLU A 152 17.77 -22.49 -20.58
CA GLU A 152 17.28 -23.42 -21.60
C GLU A 152 15.75 -23.46 -21.68
N LEU A 153 15.07 -23.51 -20.53
CA LEU A 153 13.61 -23.54 -20.48
C LEU A 153 12.98 -22.24 -20.98
N PHE A 154 13.54 -21.09 -20.60
CA PHE A 154 13.04 -19.78 -20.98
C PHE A 154 13.08 -19.57 -22.49
N VAL A 155 14.18 -19.92 -23.16
CA VAL A 155 14.30 -19.81 -24.62
C VAL A 155 13.24 -20.67 -25.33
N LYS A 156 12.94 -21.86 -24.80
CA LYS A 156 11.89 -22.74 -25.36
C LYS A 156 10.50 -22.10 -25.25
N VAL A 157 10.17 -21.53 -24.09
CA VAL A 157 8.86 -20.88 -23.90
C VAL A 157 8.76 -19.62 -24.76
N VAL A 158 9.80 -18.78 -24.80
CA VAL A 158 9.83 -17.59 -25.68
C VAL A 158 9.61 -17.98 -27.15
N ALA A 159 10.26 -19.03 -27.63
CA ALA A 159 10.07 -19.51 -29.00
C ALA A 159 8.65 -20.04 -29.29
N ALA A 160 7.88 -20.39 -28.25
CA ALA A 160 6.50 -20.86 -28.36
C ALA A 160 5.46 -19.74 -28.19
N VAL A 161 5.88 -18.51 -27.87
CA VAL A 161 5.03 -17.31 -27.79
C VAL A 161 5.22 -16.46 -29.05
N SER A 162 4.20 -16.41 -29.89
CA SER A 162 4.18 -15.52 -31.07
C SER A 162 3.84 -14.09 -30.62
N SER A 163 4.80 -13.17 -30.75
CA SER A 163 4.67 -11.76 -30.35
C SER A 163 5.35 -10.81 -31.34
N ASP A 164 5.08 -9.49 -31.24
CA ASP A 164 5.80 -8.46 -32.01
C ASP A 164 7.29 -8.42 -31.61
N PRO A 165 8.24 -8.17 -32.53
CA PRO A 165 9.67 -8.13 -32.20
C PRO A 165 10.08 -7.16 -31.10
N ASN A 166 9.26 -6.14 -30.80
CA ASN A 166 9.52 -5.18 -29.73
C ASN A 166 9.01 -5.65 -28.35
N VAL A 167 8.37 -6.82 -28.27
CA VAL A 167 7.86 -7.38 -27.01
C VAL A 167 9.01 -8.05 -26.23
N GLN A 168 9.23 -7.60 -24.99
CA GLN A 168 10.26 -8.12 -24.11
C GLN A 168 9.69 -9.18 -23.15
N ALA A 169 10.29 -10.38 -23.15
CA ALA A 169 10.01 -11.40 -22.15
C ALA A 169 10.89 -11.16 -20.90
N PHE A 170 10.31 -11.36 -19.71
CA PHE A 170 11.00 -11.29 -18.42
C PHE A 170 10.92 -12.63 -17.69
N TYR A 171 11.97 -13.01 -16.98
CA TYR A 171 11.91 -14.17 -16.09
C TYR A 171 11.34 -13.75 -14.74
N PHE A 172 10.18 -14.32 -14.39
CA PHE A 172 9.47 -14.09 -13.14
C PHE A 172 9.62 -15.34 -12.26
N PRO A 173 10.67 -15.44 -11.42
CA PRO A 173 10.89 -16.62 -10.60
C PRO A 173 9.72 -16.85 -9.63
N SER A 174 9.32 -18.12 -9.43
CA SER A 174 8.54 -18.50 -8.25
C SER A 174 9.41 -18.38 -6.99
N TYR A 175 8.79 -18.45 -5.82
CA TYR A 175 9.52 -18.32 -4.55
C TYR A 175 10.74 -19.23 -4.44
N GLU A 176 10.57 -20.54 -4.68
CA GLU A 176 11.63 -21.53 -4.55
C GLU A 176 12.78 -21.26 -5.52
N GLN A 177 12.53 -20.49 -6.58
CA GLN A 177 13.50 -20.12 -7.60
C GLN A 177 14.14 -18.75 -7.33
N SER A 178 13.55 -17.93 -6.45
CA SER A 178 13.88 -16.50 -6.30
C SER A 178 15.32 -16.26 -5.88
N GLN A 179 15.84 -17.02 -4.92
CA GLN A 179 17.22 -16.87 -4.43
C GLN A 179 18.25 -17.13 -5.53
N VAL A 180 18.07 -18.22 -6.29
CA VAL A 180 18.97 -18.56 -7.42
C VAL A 180 18.81 -17.53 -8.54
N ALA A 181 17.58 -17.09 -8.81
CA ALA A 181 17.28 -16.09 -9.82
C ALA A 181 17.97 -14.75 -9.56
N GLN A 182 17.80 -14.21 -8.34
CA GLN A 182 18.36 -12.93 -7.92
C GLN A 182 19.89 -12.97 -7.86
N ALA A 183 20.47 -14.05 -7.33
CA ALA A 183 21.93 -14.22 -7.27
C ALA A 183 22.60 -14.24 -8.66
N ASN A 184 21.83 -14.49 -9.73
CA ASN A 184 22.32 -14.56 -11.11
C ASN A 184 21.63 -13.53 -12.04
N ALA A 185 21.00 -12.48 -11.50
CA ALA A 185 20.18 -11.55 -12.28
C ALA A 185 20.94 -10.88 -13.43
N GLU A 186 22.16 -10.42 -13.20
CA GLU A 186 23.02 -9.82 -14.24
C GLU A 186 23.34 -10.83 -15.35
N TRP A 187 23.65 -12.07 -14.98
CA TRP A 187 23.98 -13.15 -15.92
C TRP A 187 22.80 -13.49 -16.84
N PHE A 188 21.57 -13.43 -16.32
CA PHE A 188 20.35 -13.62 -17.09
C PHE A 188 20.04 -12.42 -18.00
N ALA A 189 20.22 -11.20 -17.50
CA ALA A 189 20.03 -9.97 -18.27
C ALA A 189 20.94 -9.90 -19.51
N GLU A 190 22.22 -10.30 -19.38
CA GLU A 190 23.17 -10.41 -20.50
C GLU A 190 22.73 -11.37 -21.62
N ARG A 191 21.79 -12.27 -21.31
CA ARG A 191 21.25 -13.28 -22.23
C ARG A 191 19.83 -12.95 -22.72
N GLY A 192 19.37 -11.71 -22.49
CA GLY A 192 18.04 -11.26 -22.91
C GLY A 192 16.90 -11.80 -22.04
N MET A 193 17.21 -12.26 -20.81
CA MET A 193 16.25 -12.74 -19.83
C MET A 193 16.34 -11.90 -18.54
N PRO A 194 15.93 -10.62 -18.55
CA PRO A 194 15.93 -9.81 -17.33
C PRO A 194 15.03 -10.44 -16.26
N VAL A 195 15.54 -10.54 -15.02
CA VAL A 195 14.77 -11.02 -13.86
C VAL A 195 13.88 -9.89 -13.35
N SER A 196 12.60 -10.17 -13.14
CA SER A 196 11.62 -9.21 -12.62
C SER A 196 10.49 -9.94 -11.91
N SER A 197 9.42 -9.26 -11.50
CA SER A 197 8.24 -9.86 -10.90
C SER A 197 6.95 -9.13 -11.33
N PRO A 198 5.75 -9.69 -11.05
CA PRO A 198 4.49 -9.03 -11.34
C PRO A 198 4.31 -7.65 -10.68
N SER A 199 5.09 -7.33 -9.64
CA SER A 199 5.09 -6.00 -9.00
C SER A 199 5.41 -4.86 -9.96
N ARG A 200 6.10 -5.15 -11.07
CA ARG A 200 6.34 -4.24 -12.19
C ARG A 200 5.06 -3.63 -12.75
N TRP A 201 3.93 -4.30 -12.59
CA TRP A 201 2.64 -3.92 -13.16
C TRP A 201 1.62 -3.46 -12.11
N ILE A 202 2.01 -3.40 -10.83
CA ILE A 202 1.18 -2.90 -9.74
C ILE A 202 1.44 -1.40 -9.58
N ARG A 203 0.40 -0.57 -9.63
CA ARG A 203 0.50 0.91 -9.52
C ARG A 203 -0.04 1.40 -8.19
N GLY A 204 0.46 2.54 -7.74
CA GLY A 204 0.02 3.25 -6.54
C GLY A 204 0.84 2.94 -5.29
N ASN A 205 1.03 3.96 -4.46
CA ASN A 205 1.57 3.83 -3.11
C ASN A 205 0.70 2.90 -2.26
N ALA A 206 1.20 2.44 -1.12
CA ALA A 206 0.42 1.69 -0.15
C ALA A 206 0.51 2.33 1.24
N ILE A 207 -0.55 2.20 2.04
CA ILE A 207 -0.62 2.67 3.42
C ILE A 207 -0.78 1.43 4.31
N TYR A 208 0.18 1.20 5.20
CA TYR A 208 0.16 0.10 6.17
C TYR A 208 -0.28 0.56 7.57
N SER A 209 -0.04 1.83 7.90
CA SER A 209 -0.56 2.49 9.09
C SER A 209 -0.99 3.90 8.73
N GLN A 210 -2.21 4.25 9.12
CA GLN A 210 -2.75 5.59 8.89
C GLN A 210 -2.28 6.57 9.95
N GLY A 211 -2.21 7.84 9.58
CA GLY A 211 -1.94 8.91 10.52
C GLY A 211 -1.23 10.08 9.86
N TRP A 212 -0.69 10.93 10.70
CA TRP A 212 0.08 12.10 10.32
C TRP A 212 1.28 12.23 11.26
N THR A 213 2.30 12.97 10.88
CA THR A 213 3.45 13.26 11.76
C THR A 213 4.21 14.50 11.30
N LEU A 214 5.05 15.02 12.19
CA LEU A 214 6.08 16.02 11.91
C LEU A 214 7.41 15.48 12.44
N GLY A 215 8.44 15.46 11.62
CA GLY A 215 9.76 15.00 12.03
C GLY A 215 10.82 15.30 10.99
N ARG A 216 12.10 15.07 11.33
CA ARG A 216 13.18 15.19 10.33
C ARG A 216 13.24 13.89 9.52
N LEU A 217 13.20 13.99 8.19
CA LEU A 217 13.30 12.84 7.31
C LEU A 217 14.73 12.34 7.26
N LYS A 218 14.97 11.05 7.54
CA LYS A 218 16.31 10.44 7.47
C LYS A 218 16.27 9.17 6.66
N TYR A 219 17.10 9.12 5.62
CA TYR A 219 17.39 7.87 4.96
C TYR A 219 18.38 7.06 5.79
N VAL A 220 18.02 5.80 6.08
CA VAL A 220 18.92 4.84 6.73
C VAL A 220 18.76 3.49 6.03
N ALA A 221 19.86 2.86 5.65
CA ALA A 221 19.82 1.54 5.04
C ALA A 221 19.22 0.50 6.01
N PRO A 222 18.47 -0.52 5.53
CA PRO A 222 17.75 -1.45 6.40
C PRO A 222 18.60 -2.11 7.49
N ASN A 223 19.85 -2.46 7.18
CA ASN A 223 20.80 -3.11 8.09
C ASN A 223 21.53 -2.14 9.04
N GLU A 224 21.34 -0.83 8.89
CA GLU A 224 21.99 0.20 9.71
C GLU A 224 21.03 0.88 10.69
N ILE A 225 19.71 0.64 10.58
CA ILE A 225 18.65 1.29 11.38
C ILE A 225 18.93 1.20 12.88
N ASP A 226 19.15 -0.01 13.40
CA ASP A 226 19.43 -0.21 14.83
C ASP A 226 20.69 0.55 15.26
N SER A 227 21.76 0.42 14.49
CA SER A 227 23.04 1.07 14.82
C SER A 227 22.96 2.60 14.76
N ALA A 228 22.20 3.15 13.82
CA ALA A 228 21.94 4.59 13.71
C ALA A 228 21.14 5.09 14.91
N TYR A 229 20.15 4.31 15.37
CA TYR A 229 19.35 4.63 16.55
C TYR A 229 20.18 4.60 17.83
N SER A 230 20.99 3.56 18.03
CA SER A 230 21.88 3.44 19.20
C SER A 230 22.88 4.60 19.30
N ARG A 231 23.41 5.07 18.16
CA ARG A 231 24.33 6.22 18.08
C ARG A 231 23.62 7.59 18.20
N GLY A 232 22.28 7.63 18.18
CA GLY A 232 21.49 8.86 18.15
C GLY A 232 21.51 9.60 16.81
N GLU A 233 22.00 8.96 15.75
CA GLU A 233 21.91 9.44 14.37
C GLU A 233 20.49 9.33 13.83
N LEU A 234 19.71 8.36 14.32
CA LEU A 234 18.26 8.24 14.15
C LEU A 234 17.61 8.36 15.54
N ARG A 235 16.49 9.09 15.64
CA ARG A 235 15.83 9.44 16.91
C ARG A 235 14.33 9.16 16.84
N ALA A 236 13.69 9.11 18.01
CA ALA A 236 12.24 8.83 18.10
C ALA A 236 11.35 9.92 17.45
N ASP A 237 11.88 11.13 17.27
CA ASP A 237 11.25 12.27 16.61
C ASP A 237 11.57 12.36 15.09
N ASP A 238 12.31 11.40 14.54
CA ASP A 238 12.64 11.34 13.10
C ASP A 238 11.61 10.50 12.31
N VAL A 239 11.43 10.84 11.03
CA VAL A 239 10.73 10.01 10.04
C VAL A 239 11.76 9.19 9.29
N LEU A 240 11.66 7.86 9.35
CA LEU A 240 12.58 6.96 8.65
C LEU A 240 12.18 6.79 7.19
N LEU A 241 13.12 6.98 6.28
CA LEU A 241 13.08 6.51 4.89
C LEU A 241 14.05 5.34 4.75
N THR A 242 13.60 4.20 4.21
CA THR A 242 14.45 3.02 4.03
C THR A 242 14.07 2.24 2.76
N ASP A 243 14.98 1.45 2.21
CA ASP A 243 14.70 0.61 1.05
C ASP A 243 13.70 -0.50 1.37
N ALA A 244 13.83 -1.08 2.56
CA ALA A 244 12.96 -2.12 3.09
C ALA A 244 12.88 -1.99 4.62
N VAL A 245 11.78 -2.45 5.19
CA VAL A 245 11.58 -2.42 6.64
C VAL A 245 12.07 -3.74 7.24
N PRO A 246 12.98 -3.69 8.24
CA PRO A 246 13.40 -4.90 8.95
C PRO A 246 12.27 -5.46 9.83
N ALA A 247 12.49 -6.65 10.40
CA ALA A 247 11.51 -7.33 11.26
C ALA A 247 11.07 -6.49 12.48
N GLU A 248 11.97 -5.65 12.98
CA GLU A 248 11.71 -4.75 14.09
C GLU A 248 12.32 -3.39 13.78
N ILE A 249 11.61 -2.33 14.15
CA ILE A 249 12.13 -0.96 14.11
C ILE A 249 12.03 -0.33 15.51
N PRO A 250 12.93 0.60 15.86
CA PRO A 250 12.76 1.38 17.06
C PRO A 250 11.53 2.31 16.95
N VAL A 251 11.18 2.93 18.06
CA VAL A 251 10.16 3.99 18.11
C VAL A 251 10.63 5.17 17.25
N LEU A 252 9.77 5.59 16.32
CA LEU A 252 10.03 6.65 15.33
C LEU A 252 8.77 7.50 15.15
N ALA A 253 8.88 8.67 14.51
CA ALA A 253 7.76 9.55 14.25
C ALA A 253 6.93 9.13 13.02
N GLY A 254 7.50 8.32 12.13
CA GLY A 254 6.85 7.78 10.92
C GLY A 254 7.82 6.93 10.10
N VAL A 255 7.27 6.13 9.17
CA VAL A 255 8.05 5.18 8.36
C VAL A 255 7.66 5.28 6.89
N ILE A 256 8.65 5.40 6.01
CA ILE A 256 8.52 5.38 4.56
C ILE A 256 9.45 4.29 4.02
N THR A 257 8.88 3.36 3.22
CA THR A 257 9.65 2.28 2.58
C THR A 257 9.58 2.37 1.05
N LEU A 258 10.66 1.99 0.37
CA LEU A 258 10.73 1.90 -1.09
C LEU A 258 10.40 0.49 -1.62
N THR A 259 10.27 -0.49 -0.73
CA THR A 259 9.79 -1.85 -1.03
C THR A 259 8.52 -2.12 -0.26
N ALA A 260 7.57 -2.83 -0.88
CA ALA A 260 6.33 -3.22 -0.24
C ALA A 260 6.57 -4.02 1.05
N SER A 261 5.78 -3.70 2.08
CA SER A 261 5.60 -4.47 3.31
C SER A 261 4.21 -5.10 3.34
N THR A 262 3.85 -5.72 4.46
CA THR A 262 2.55 -6.36 4.68
C THR A 262 1.72 -5.52 5.66
N PRO A 263 0.39 -5.33 5.39
CA PRO A 263 -0.48 -4.53 6.26
C PRO A 263 -0.53 -4.99 7.71
N ASN A 264 -0.27 -6.28 7.96
CA ASN A 264 -0.27 -6.89 9.28
C ASN A 264 1.14 -7.25 9.77
N SER A 265 2.18 -6.60 9.23
CA SER A 265 3.54 -6.73 9.76
C SER A 265 3.61 -6.22 11.21
N HIS A 266 4.55 -6.72 12.02
CA HIS A 266 4.75 -6.18 13.37
C HIS A 266 4.99 -4.67 13.33
N VAL A 267 5.73 -4.19 12.32
CA VAL A 267 5.97 -2.76 12.13
C VAL A 267 4.68 -2.00 11.82
N ALA A 268 3.77 -2.54 11.01
CA ALA A 268 2.48 -1.92 10.76
C ALA A 268 1.59 -1.89 12.02
N ILE A 269 1.56 -2.97 12.81
CA ILE A 269 0.81 -3.03 14.07
C ILE A 269 1.37 -2.02 15.09
N LEU A 270 2.70 -1.95 15.22
CA LEU A 270 3.37 -0.97 16.07
C LEU A 270 3.11 0.45 15.59
N ALA A 271 3.19 0.71 14.29
CA ALA A 271 2.90 2.02 13.72
C ALA A 271 1.44 2.45 14.01
N ASN A 272 0.47 1.54 13.89
CA ASN A 272 -0.92 1.82 14.26
C ASN A 272 -1.07 2.08 15.77
N THR A 273 -0.38 1.30 16.61
CA THR A 273 -0.35 1.51 18.07
C THR A 273 0.22 2.88 18.43
N TYR A 274 1.28 3.32 17.74
CA TYR A 274 1.89 4.64 17.93
C TYR A 274 1.09 5.76 17.27
N GLY A 275 0.10 5.41 16.45
CA GLY A 275 -0.64 6.35 15.61
C GLY A 275 0.24 7.07 14.59
N ILE A 276 1.34 6.47 14.14
CA ILE A 276 2.27 7.07 13.17
C ILE A 276 2.00 6.55 11.76
N PRO A 277 2.21 7.38 10.71
CA PRO A 277 2.06 6.93 9.34
C PRO A 277 3.16 5.94 8.95
N PHE A 278 2.76 4.85 8.29
CA PHE A 278 3.65 3.90 7.63
C PHE A 278 3.21 3.68 6.18
N VAL A 279 4.05 4.09 5.23
CA VAL A 279 3.72 4.08 3.79
C VAL A 279 4.80 3.41 2.94
N HIS A 280 4.38 2.74 1.87
CA HIS A 280 5.24 2.34 0.76
C HIS A 280 5.05 3.32 -0.40
N LEU A 281 6.14 3.92 -0.87
CA LEU A 281 6.13 4.75 -2.05
C LEU A 281 6.46 3.88 -3.28
N ALA A 282 5.46 3.59 -4.09
CA ALA A 282 5.62 2.85 -5.34
C ALA A 282 5.94 3.81 -6.50
N GLU A 283 5.37 5.00 -6.48
CA GLU A 283 5.45 5.97 -7.57
C GLU A 283 6.82 6.66 -7.62
N GLN A 284 7.44 6.68 -8.81
CA GLN A 284 8.80 7.22 -8.99
C GLN A 284 8.90 8.70 -8.57
N ALA A 285 7.86 9.50 -8.83
CA ALA A 285 7.81 10.90 -8.45
C ALA A 285 7.84 11.07 -6.93
N ASP A 286 7.04 10.29 -6.20
CA ASP A 286 6.98 10.35 -4.74
C ASP A 286 8.27 9.84 -4.09
N ARG A 287 8.86 8.77 -4.66
CA ARG A 287 10.19 8.27 -4.25
C ARG A 287 11.25 9.36 -4.37
N GLN A 288 11.31 10.04 -5.52
CA GLN A 288 12.28 11.10 -5.75
C GLN A 288 12.03 12.28 -4.81
N GLN A 289 10.78 12.68 -4.61
CA GLN A 289 10.42 13.74 -3.66
C GLN A 289 10.90 13.40 -2.25
N ALA A 290 10.68 12.16 -1.78
CA ALA A 290 11.14 11.73 -0.46
C ALA A 290 12.68 11.78 -0.34
N LEU A 291 13.40 11.36 -1.38
CA LEU A 291 14.87 11.43 -1.41
C LEU A 291 15.38 12.87 -1.40
N ASP A 292 14.73 13.78 -2.13
CA ASP A 292 15.11 15.20 -2.20
C ASP A 292 14.88 15.94 -0.86
N LEU A 293 13.95 15.44 -0.03
CA LEU A 293 13.62 15.99 1.29
C LEU A 293 14.46 15.38 2.43
N VAL A 294 15.38 14.44 2.15
CA VAL A 294 16.22 13.83 3.18
C VAL A 294 17.02 14.91 3.92
N GLY A 295 16.97 14.85 5.24
CA GLY A 295 17.60 15.79 6.14
C GLY A 295 16.74 17.01 6.47
N ARG A 296 15.57 17.20 5.86
CA ARG A 296 14.65 18.31 6.17
C ARG A 296 13.55 17.91 7.14
N ARG A 297 12.99 18.88 7.85
CA ARG A 297 11.75 18.72 8.63
C ARG A 297 10.58 18.57 7.67
N VAL A 298 9.79 17.53 7.83
CA VAL A 298 8.67 17.21 6.94
C VAL A 298 7.39 16.95 7.73
N VAL A 299 6.26 17.32 7.13
CA VAL A 299 4.94 16.83 7.55
C VAL A 299 4.56 15.67 6.62
N LEU A 300 4.29 14.50 7.21
CA LEU A 300 3.83 13.32 6.49
C LEU A 300 2.38 13.02 6.90
N ARG A 301 1.51 12.76 5.93
CA ARG A 301 0.13 12.28 6.13
C ARG A 301 -0.11 11.03 5.28
N ALA A 302 -0.82 10.07 5.86
CA ALA A 302 -1.26 8.83 5.23
C ALA A 302 -2.69 8.47 5.67
N TYR A 303 -3.67 8.52 4.77
CA TYR A 303 -5.03 8.02 5.01
C TYR A 303 -5.59 7.33 3.77
N ASP A 304 -6.41 6.30 3.96
CA ASP A 304 -7.25 5.70 2.92
C ASP A 304 -8.71 6.09 3.20
N ARG A 305 -9.36 6.73 2.23
CA ARG A 305 -10.80 7.02 2.29
C ARG A 305 -11.46 6.64 0.97
N TYR A 306 -12.42 5.72 1.04
CA TYR A 306 -13.17 5.21 -0.12
C TYR A 306 -12.28 4.60 -1.21
N GLY A 307 -11.17 3.95 -0.82
CA GLY A 307 -10.20 3.37 -1.76
C GLY A 307 -9.33 4.40 -2.48
N ARG A 308 -9.32 5.66 -1.99
CA ARG A 308 -8.39 6.70 -2.43
C ARG A 308 -7.35 6.94 -1.34
N LEU A 309 -6.10 6.73 -1.71
CA LEU A 309 -4.96 6.94 -0.84
C LEU A 309 -4.55 8.41 -0.84
N LEU A 310 -4.47 9.00 0.35
CA LEU A 310 -3.93 10.32 0.62
C LEU A 310 -2.55 10.15 1.25
N VAL A 311 -1.51 10.13 0.42
CA VAL A 311 -0.12 10.16 0.85
C VAL A 311 0.46 11.52 0.51
N ASN A 312 0.82 12.31 1.53
CA ASN A 312 1.39 13.64 1.35
C ASN A 312 2.66 13.77 2.17
N LEU A 313 3.72 14.27 1.54
CA LEU A 313 5.01 14.55 2.17
C LEU A 313 5.42 15.97 1.78
N VAL A 314 5.42 16.89 2.74
CA VAL A 314 5.69 18.32 2.48
C VAL A 314 6.81 18.83 3.36
N ASP A 315 7.70 19.65 2.79
CA ASP A 315 8.76 20.35 3.52
C ASP A 315 8.15 21.37 4.49
N ALA A 316 8.57 21.27 5.75
CA ALA A 316 8.13 22.13 6.84
C ALA A 316 9.31 22.86 7.51
N GLU A 317 10.54 22.76 6.99
CA GLU A 317 11.70 23.39 7.62
C GLU A 317 11.58 24.92 7.61
N ASP A 318 11.19 25.50 6.48
CA ASP A 318 11.13 26.96 6.29
C ASP A 318 9.71 27.53 6.42
N THR A 319 8.69 26.67 6.54
CA THR A 319 7.28 27.06 6.58
C THR A 319 6.66 26.99 7.98
N MET A 320 7.36 26.43 8.97
CA MET A 320 6.84 26.20 10.33
C MET A 320 7.89 26.58 11.39
N THR A 321 7.49 27.41 12.36
CA THR A 321 8.38 27.75 13.49
C THR A 321 8.51 26.60 14.48
N ASP A 322 9.53 26.63 15.34
CA ASP A 322 9.72 25.61 16.39
C ASP A 322 8.57 25.60 17.41
N GLU A 323 7.99 26.76 17.70
CA GLU A 323 6.81 26.87 18.57
C GLU A 323 5.58 26.22 17.95
N GLN A 324 5.33 26.48 16.66
CA GLN A 324 4.23 25.85 15.92
C GLN A 324 4.43 24.33 15.81
N ALA A 325 5.67 23.88 15.58
CA ALA A 325 6.02 22.48 15.54
C ALA A 325 5.72 21.77 16.87
N ALA A 326 6.13 22.38 18.00
CA ALA A 326 5.87 21.85 19.33
C ALA A 326 4.36 21.78 19.64
N GLU A 327 3.60 22.82 19.26
CA GLU A 327 2.15 22.84 19.44
C GLU A 327 1.43 21.84 18.53
N PHE A 328 1.90 21.66 17.29
CA PHE A 328 1.36 20.66 16.38
C PHE A 328 1.61 19.26 16.92
N LEU A 329 2.83 18.97 17.39
CA LEU A 329 3.19 17.69 18.02
C LEU A 329 2.48 17.45 19.36
N SER A 330 1.97 18.47 20.04
CA SER A 330 1.16 18.27 21.26
C SER A 330 -0.14 17.52 20.98
N LEU A 331 -0.64 17.52 19.73
CA LEU A 331 -1.78 16.71 19.32
C LEU A 331 -1.47 15.20 19.21
N LYS A 332 -0.19 14.81 19.32
CA LYS A 332 0.26 13.40 19.29
C LYS A 332 0.48 12.79 20.68
N GLN A 333 0.18 13.52 21.75
CA GLN A 333 0.39 13.00 23.09
C GLN A 333 -0.44 11.72 23.29
N PRO A 334 0.20 10.56 23.56
CA PRO A 334 -0.53 9.32 23.73
C PRO A 334 -1.42 9.41 24.97
N PRO A 335 -2.62 8.80 24.94
CA PRO A 335 -3.44 8.69 26.15
C PRO A 335 -2.67 7.91 27.23
N ALA A 336 -2.96 8.21 28.50
CA ALA A 336 -2.43 7.43 29.61
C ALA A 336 -2.91 5.97 29.46
N LEU A 337 -1.99 5.01 29.57
CA LEU A 337 -2.35 3.60 29.49
C LEU A 337 -3.13 3.19 30.75
N ALA A 338 -4.37 2.74 30.56
CA ALA A 338 -5.15 2.12 31.62
C ALA A 338 -4.72 0.66 31.77
N ILE A 339 -3.67 0.41 32.58
CA ILE A 339 -3.23 -0.96 32.89
C ILE A 339 -3.88 -1.48 34.17
N GLN A 340 -4.05 -2.79 34.27
CA GLN A 340 -4.30 -3.46 35.55
C GLN A 340 -2.94 -3.84 36.15
N PRO A 341 -2.51 -3.23 37.27
CA PRO A 341 -1.23 -3.55 37.88
C PRO A 341 -1.13 -5.04 38.23
N VAL A 342 0.10 -5.56 38.25
CA VAL A 342 0.36 -6.94 38.67
C VAL A 342 -0.17 -7.18 40.08
N GLU A 343 -0.92 -8.27 40.26
CA GLU A 343 -1.37 -8.77 41.56
C GLU A 343 -0.88 -10.20 41.79
N ALA A 344 -0.73 -10.59 43.07
CA ALA A 344 -0.39 -11.96 43.44
C ALA A 344 -1.64 -12.85 43.39
N LEU A 345 -1.57 -13.96 42.66
CA LEU A 345 -2.62 -14.97 42.66
C LEU A 345 -2.43 -15.95 43.84
N GLY A 346 -1.19 -16.13 44.29
CA GLY A 346 -0.80 -17.12 45.30
C GLY A 346 -0.65 -18.53 44.74
N ARG A 347 -0.53 -18.66 43.41
CA ARG A 347 -0.30 -19.92 42.68
C ARG A 347 0.54 -19.63 41.44
N TYR A 348 1.43 -20.55 41.09
CA TYR A 348 2.34 -20.36 39.94
C TYR A 348 1.70 -20.63 38.58
N SER A 349 0.61 -21.41 38.50
CA SER A 349 -0.01 -21.76 37.22
C SER A 349 -1.52 -21.98 37.30
N ALA A 350 -2.19 -21.91 36.14
CA ALA A 350 -3.60 -22.24 35.96
C ALA A 350 -3.93 -22.71 34.53
N PRO A 351 -5.01 -23.47 34.33
CA PRO A 351 -5.55 -23.77 32.99
C PRO A 351 -6.09 -22.50 32.32
N VAL A 352 -5.76 -22.28 31.04
CA VAL A 352 -6.22 -21.09 30.30
C VAL A 352 -7.73 -21.06 30.13
N ASP A 353 -8.37 -22.22 29.99
CA ASP A 353 -9.83 -22.36 29.90
C ASP A 353 -10.57 -21.78 31.12
N SER A 354 -9.89 -21.56 32.26
CA SER A 354 -10.45 -20.96 33.47
C SER A 354 -10.27 -19.45 33.60
N LEU A 355 -9.50 -18.83 32.70
CA LEU A 355 -9.16 -17.41 32.76
C LEU A 355 -10.22 -16.54 32.04
N GLY A 356 -10.18 -15.24 32.31
CA GLY A 356 -10.89 -14.22 31.54
C GLY A 356 -10.19 -12.85 31.60
N PRO A 357 -10.81 -11.79 31.04
CA PRO A 357 -10.19 -10.45 30.99
C PRO A 357 -9.82 -9.85 32.37
N ALA A 358 -10.50 -10.27 33.45
CA ALA A 358 -10.19 -9.84 34.82
C ALA A 358 -8.91 -10.49 35.40
N ASP A 359 -8.37 -11.50 34.73
CA ASP A 359 -7.16 -12.22 35.14
C ASP A 359 -5.88 -11.69 34.47
N ILE A 360 -5.99 -10.62 33.66
CA ILE A 360 -4.84 -9.93 33.05
C ILE A 360 -3.82 -9.50 34.12
N ARG A 361 -4.29 -9.03 35.28
CA ARG A 361 -3.45 -8.70 36.45
C ARG A 361 -2.67 -9.88 37.05
N TYR A 362 -2.98 -11.13 36.69
CA TYR A 362 -2.28 -12.33 37.17
C TYR A 362 -1.48 -13.04 36.08
N PHE A 363 -1.98 -13.03 34.84
CA PHE A 363 -1.44 -13.84 33.73
C PHE A 363 -1.11 -13.06 32.45
N GLY A 364 -1.35 -11.74 32.43
CA GLY A 364 -1.13 -10.90 31.26
C GLY A 364 -2.19 -11.04 30.16
N GLY A 365 -2.11 -10.15 29.17
CA GLY A 365 -3.09 -9.99 28.09
C GLY A 365 -3.24 -11.22 27.20
N LYS A 366 -2.14 -11.78 26.70
CA LYS A 366 -2.17 -12.93 25.78
C LYS A 366 -2.80 -14.16 26.41
N ALA A 367 -2.41 -14.51 27.64
CA ALA A 367 -2.96 -15.68 28.32
C ALA A 367 -4.45 -15.50 28.63
N ALA A 368 -4.85 -14.32 29.12
CA ALA A 368 -6.25 -13.99 29.38
C ALA A 368 -7.09 -14.01 28.09
N ASN A 369 -6.63 -13.36 27.02
CA ASN A 369 -7.35 -13.30 25.74
C ASN A 369 -7.40 -14.66 25.03
N TYR A 370 -6.38 -15.52 25.20
CA TYR A 370 -6.41 -16.87 24.64
C TYR A 370 -7.55 -17.72 25.22
N SER A 371 -8.02 -17.44 26.45
CA SER A 371 -9.21 -18.09 27.02
C SER A 371 -10.48 -17.86 26.20
N ILE A 372 -10.59 -16.72 25.51
CA ILE A 372 -11.71 -16.38 24.62
C ILE A 372 -11.73 -17.37 23.44
N LEU A 373 -10.56 -17.66 22.85
CA LEU A 373 -10.43 -18.68 21.79
C LEU A 373 -10.78 -20.08 22.29
N ARG A 374 -10.33 -20.43 23.50
CA ARG A 374 -10.64 -21.72 24.14
C ARG A 374 -12.14 -21.90 24.35
N ARG A 375 -12.87 -20.85 24.70
CA ARG A 375 -14.34 -20.86 24.81
C ARG A 375 -15.05 -20.89 23.46
N ALA A 376 -14.67 -20.01 22.54
CA ALA A 376 -15.38 -19.81 21.28
C ALA A 376 -15.15 -20.94 20.27
N ILE A 377 -13.90 -21.44 20.21
CA ILE A 377 -13.42 -22.36 19.17
C ILE A 377 -12.47 -23.42 19.76
N PRO A 378 -12.92 -24.23 20.74
CA PRO A 378 -12.06 -25.20 21.45
C PRO A 378 -11.43 -26.26 20.55
N GLY A 379 -12.04 -26.57 19.40
CA GLY A 379 -11.54 -27.52 18.41
C GLY A 379 -10.60 -26.93 17.37
N ASN A 380 -10.34 -25.62 17.40
CA ASN A 380 -9.45 -24.90 16.49
C ASN A 380 -8.49 -23.97 17.26
N SER A 381 -8.27 -24.26 18.55
CA SER A 381 -7.31 -23.61 19.44
C SER A 381 -6.68 -24.69 20.30
N ARG A 382 -5.36 -24.66 20.50
CA ARG A 382 -4.68 -25.70 21.29
C ARG A 382 -5.00 -25.56 22.78
N VAL A 383 -5.11 -26.68 23.48
CA VAL A 383 -5.12 -26.70 24.96
C VAL A 383 -3.87 -25.99 25.47
N ALA A 384 -4.05 -25.15 26.49
CA ALA A 384 -2.98 -24.30 27.01
C ALA A 384 -3.10 -24.12 28.53
N MET A 385 -1.96 -23.87 29.16
CA MET A 385 -1.87 -23.40 30.55
C MET A 385 -1.14 -22.06 30.59
N ALA A 386 -1.15 -21.38 31.73
CA ALA A 386 -0.36 -20.17 31.93
C ALA A 386 0.40 -20.22 33.27
N PHE A 387 1.64 -19.72 33.27
CA PHE A 387 2.35 -19.36 34.49
C PHE A 387 2.03 -17.91 34.86
N SER A 388 1.71 -17.68 36.14
CA SER A 388 1.33 -16.36 36.67
C SER A 388 2.54 -15.47 36.95
N PHE A 389 2.27 -14.20 37.25
CA PHE A 389 3.29 -13.27 37.76
C PHE A 389 3.90 -13.70 39.10
N ASP A 390 3.31 -14.64 39.85
CA ASP A 390 3.95 -15.18 41.06
C ASP A 390 5.26 -15.91 40.72
N LEU A 391 5.34 -16.60 39.58
CA LEU A 391 6.57 -17.28 39.14
C LEU A 391 7.66 -16.25 38.80
N TRP A 392 7.28 -15.19 38.08
CA TRP A 392 8.14 -14.05 37.78
C TRP A 392 8.64 -13.36 39.04
N ASN A 393 7.74 -13.01 39.95
CA ASN A 393 8.08 -12.32 41.19
C ASN A 393 8.99 -13.17 42.08
N ALA A 394 8.69 -14.46 42.26
CA ALA A 394 9.55 -15.36 43.01
C ALA A 394 10.95 -15.50 42.38
N PHE A 395 11.06 -15.46 41.05
CA PHE A 395 12.35 -15.43 40.36
C PHE A 395 13.08 -14.10 40.60
N LEU A 396 12.41 -12.95 40.57
CA LEU A 396 13.02 -11.64 40.81
C LEU A 396 13.45 -11.41 42.27
N ASP A 397 12.78 -12.03 43.22
CA ASP A 397 13.02 -11.81 44.65
C ASP A 397 14.22 -12.63 45.18
N GLN A 398 14.85 -13.44 44.31
CA GLN A 398 16.08 -14.16 44.65
C GLN A 398 17.24 -13.20 44.94
N THR A 399 18.08 -13.54 45.91
CA THR A 399 19.27 -12.74 46.27
C THR A 399 20.47 -13.08 45.38
N LEU A 400 21.04 -12.06 44.74
CA LEU A 400 22.28 -12.19 43.97
C LEU A 400 23.50 -12.24 44.89
N ALA A 401 24.67 -12.65 44.37
CA ALA A 401 25.92 -12.70 45.13
C ALA A 401 26.33 -11.37 45.80
N GLY A 402 25.86 -10.23 45.28
CA GLY A 402 26.09 -8.90 45.83
C GLY A 402 25.20 -8.52 47.03
N GLY A 403 24.27 -9.37 47.44
CA GLY A 403 23.38 -9.15 48.59
C GLY A 403 22.08 -8.38 48.31
N ARG A 404 21.94 -7.79 47.11
CA ARG A 404 20.67 -7.26 46.58
C ARG A 404 19.83 -8.37 45.98
N THR A 405 18.51 -8.22 45.98
CA THR A 405 17.66 -9.06 45.12
C THR A 405 17.90 -8.74 43.65
N LEU A 406 17.52 -9.65 42.74
CA LEU A 406 17.58 -9.38 41.31
C LEU A 406 16.74 -8.14 40.95
N ARG A 407 15.56 -7.98 41.57
CA ARG A 407 14.71 -6.79 41.44
C ARG A 407 15.43 -5.50 41.82
N GLU A 408 16.03 -5.44 43.02
CA GLU A 408 16.76 -4.26 43.50
C GLU A 408 17.97 -3.90 42.62
N GLU A 409 18.63 -4.92 42.04
CA GLU A 409 19.73 -4.70 41.10
C GLU A 409 19.24 -4.09 39.79
N ILE A 410 18.08 -4.53 39.28
CA ILE A 410 17.46 -4.00 38.06
C ILE A 410 17.02 -2.55 38.28
N ASP A 411 16.30 -2.28 39.35
CA ASP A 411 15.79 -0.93 39.67
C ASP A 411 16.94 0.09 39.74
N MET A 412 18.05 -0.29 40.38
CA MET A 412 19.24 0.55 40.49
C MET A 412 19.93 0.82 39.14
N ARG A 413 19.86 -0.12 38.19
CA ARG A 413 20.44 0.08 36.84
C ARG A 413 19.59 0.98 35.96
N LEU A 414 18.28 0.96 36.16
CA LEU A 414 17.31 1.65 35.31
C LEU A 414 16.88 3.03 35.85
N SER A 415 17.14 3.34 37.12
CA SER A 415 16.61 4.53 37.81
C SER A 415 16.99 5.88 37.20
N ASP A 416 18.10 5.94 36.45
CA ASP A 416 18.64 7.19 35.89
C ASP A 416 18.09 7.51 34.49
N PHE A 417 17.23 6.66 33.91
CA PHE A 417 16.69 6.85 32.57
C PHE A 417 15.29 7.49 32.58
N SER A 418 15.06 8.36 31.59
CA SER A 418 13.77 9.02 31.30
C SER A 418 13.51 8.99 29.79
N PHE A 419 12.26 9.11 29.34
CA PHE A 419 11.95 9.20 27.90
C PHE A 419 11.87 10.67 27.42
N PRO A 420 12.44 11.01 26.24
CA PRO A 420 13.41 10.20 25.49
C PRO A 420 14.75 10.10 26.25
N PRO A 421 15.47 8.98 26.15
CA PRO A 421 16.73 8.80 26.87
C PRO A 421 17.82 9.74 26.32
N ALA A 422 18.67 10.25 27.22
CA ALA A 422 19.82 11.07 26.83
C ALA A 422 20.84 10.28 25.98
N SER A 423 20.91 8.96 26.14
CA SER A 423 21.73 8.05 25.33
C SER A 423 21.06 6.69 25.23
N VAL A 424 20.65 6.31 24.01
CA VAL A 424 20.10 4.98 23.74
C VAL A 424 21.15 3.89 23.96
N ALA A 425 22.40 4.12 23.54
CA ALA A 425 23.50 3.18 23.78
C ALA A 425 23.74 2.90 25.29
N ALA A 426 23.56 3.88 26.17
CA ALA A 426 23.67 3.67 27.62
C ALA A 426 22.52 2.79 28.15
N VAL A 427 21.30 2.98 27.64
CA VAL A 427 20.15 2.12 27.95
C VAL A 427 20.41 0.69 27.48
N GLU A 428 20.81 0.50 26.22
CA GLU A 428 21.14 -0.81 25.65
C GLU A 428 22.18 -1.55 26.47
N PHE A 429 23.25 -0.86 26.88
CA PHE A 429 24.32 -1.44 27.69
C PHE A 429 23.80 -1.99 29.03
N GLU A 430 22.94 -1.25 29.74
CA GLU A 430 22.37 -1.74 31.00
C GLU A 430 21.34 -2.86 30.77
N LEU A 431 20.53 -2.78 29.71
CA LEU A 431 19.58 -3.83 29.36
C LEU A 431 20.30 -5.15 29.01
N GLU A 432 21.39 -5.12 28.23
CA GLU A 432 22.19 -6.32 27.94
C GLU A 432 22.72 -6.99 29.22
N ARG A 433 23.16 -6.19 30.19
CA ARG A 433 23.62 -6.69 31.49
C ARG A 433 22.48 -7.29 32.30
N ILE A 434 21.32 -6.64 32.32
CA ILE A 434 20.11 -7.16 32.98
C ILE A 434 19.71 -8.49 32.35
N GLN A 435 19.59 -8.56 31.02
CA GLN A 435 19.28 -9.80 30.31
C GLN A 435 20.31 -10.90 30.60
N GLY A 436 21.59 -10.54 30.74
CA GLY A 436 22.65 -11.46 31.14
C GLY A 436 22.38 -12.11 32.50
N LEU A 437 21.83 -11.37 33.48
CA LEU A 437 21.49 -11.93 34.79
C LEU A 437 20.42 -13.02 34.72
N PHE A 438 19.43 -12.92 33.82
CA PHE A 438 18.42 -13.96 33.60
C PHE A 438 18.99 -15.20 32.89
N LYS A 439 19.88 -14.96 31.91
CA LYS A 439 20.43 -16.01 31.02
C LYS A 439 21.58 -16.80 31.65
N ASP A 440 22.26 -16.25 32.67
CA ASP A 440 23.37 -16.88 33.38
C ASP A 440 22.87 -17.70 34.59
N ASP A 441 22.97 -19.02 34.49
CA ASP A 441 22.58 -19.98 35.55
C ASP A 441 23.48 -19.92 36.79
N ARG A 442 24.63 -19.26 36.71
CA ARG A 442 25.52 -18.99 37.85
C ARG A 442 25.14 -17.73 38.59
N ALA A 443 24.47 -16.81 37.92
CA ALA A 443 24.01 -15.55 38.49
C ALA A 443 22.64 -15.71 39.16
N THR A 444 21.74 -16.44 38.52
CA THR A 444 20.37 -16.68 39.00
C THR A 444 20.00 -18.15 38.87
N ALA A 445 19.18 -18.68 39.78
CA ALA A 445 18.74 -20.07 39.80
C ALA A 445 17.22 -20.16 40.00
N PHE A 446 16.59 -21.20 39.44
CA PHE A 446 15.29 -21.62 39.95
C PHE A 446 15.54 -22.32 41.28
N SER A 447 14.84 -21.91 42.34
CA SER A 447 14.93 -22.66 43.60
C SER A 447 14.33 -24.06 43.41
N PRO A 448 14.71 -25.06 44.21
CA PRO A 448 14.13 -26.40 44.10
C PRO A 448 12.59 -26.42 44.15
N ALA A 449 11.98 -25.50 44.92
CA ALA A 449 10.54 -25.36 44.98
C ALA A 449 9.93 -24.78 43.69
N LEU A 450 10.64 -23.88 42.99
CA LEU A 450 10.20 -23.35 41.70
C LEU A 450 10.39 -24.39 40.58
N GLU A 451 11.49 -25.15 40.62
CA GLU A 451 11.71 -26.26 39.68
C GLU A 451 10.60 -27.31 39.79
N GLU A 452 10.31 -27.76 41.02
CA GLU A 452 9.22 -28.70 41.30
C GLU A 452 7.87 -28.15 40.81
N ALA A 453 7.55 -26.88 41.09
CA ALA A 453 6.30 -26.27 40.64
C ALA A 453 6.17 -26.16 39.11
N VAL A 454 7.25 -25.85 38.40
CA VAL A 454 7.27 -25.80 36.93
C VAL A 454 7.09 -27.20 36.34
N VAL A 455 7.84 -28.18 36.84
CA VAL A 455 7.74 -29.57 36.36
C VAL A 455 6.37 -30.16 36.68
N GLU A 456 5.82 -29.96 37.87
CA GLU A 456 4.48 -30.40 38.25
C GLU A 456 3.43 -29.83 37.30
N ALA A 457 3.50 -28.54 36.99
CA ALA A 457 2.55 -27.90 36.09
C ALA A 457 2.65 -28.45 34.65
N LEU A 458 3.87 -28.67 34.14
CA LEU A 458 4.07 -29.15 32.77
C LEU A 458 3.84 -30.66 32.62
N THR A 459 3.89 -31.42 33.71
CA THR A 459 3.59 -32.86 33.72
C THR A 459 2.16 -33.19 34.12
N ASP A 460 1.33 -32.18 34.42
CA ASP A 460 -0.09 -32.37 34.73
C ASP A 460 -0.82 -33.00 33.53
N PRO A 461 -1.38 -34.22 33.69
CA PRO A 461 -2.09 -34.91 32.61
C PRO A 461 -3.29 -34.13 32.07
N ALA A 462 -3.82 -33.14 32.80
CA ALA A 462 -4.92 -32.30 32.34
C ALA A 462 -4.54 -31.45 31.10
N TYR A 463 -3.26 -31.12 30.91
CA TYR A 463 -2.79 -30.34 29.77
C TYR A 463 -2.28 -31.21 28.61
N GLY A 464 -1.92 -32.47 28.88
CA GLY A 464 -1.52 -33.43 27.85
C GLY A 464 -0.22 -33.08 27.12
N PHE A 465 0.73 -32.43 27.79
CA PHE A 465 2.04 -32.17 27.20
C PHE A 465 2.83 -33.48 27.01
N ASP A 466 3.37 -33.66 25.80
CA ASP A 466 4.31 -34.73 25.47
C ASP A 466 5.73 -34.26 25.84
N LEU A 467 6.45 -35.08 26.62
CA LEU A 467 7.80 -34.79 27.10
C LEU A 467 8.81 -34.67 25.94
N TYR A 468 8.56 -35.37 24.83
CA TYR A 468 9.46 -35.44 23.67
C TYR A 468 9.03 -34.50 22.53
N GLN A 469 8.06 -33.62 22.78
CA GLN A 469 7.65 -32.58 21.84
C GLN A 469 8.00 -31.20 22.40
N LYS A 470 8.45 -30.30 21.51
CA LYS A 470 8.73 -28.91 21.88
C LYS A 470 7.47 -28.22 22.43
N ILE A 471 7.55 -27.70 23.65
CA ILE A 471 6.52 -26.86 24.29
C ILE A 471 6.86 -25.40 24.03
N ARG A 472 5.89 -24.58 23.61
CA ARG A 472 6.04 -23.14 23.33
C ARG A 472 5.66 -22.32 24.56
N PHE A 473 6.58 -21.47 24.99
CA PHE A 473 6.44 -20.50 26.08
C PHE A 473 6.35 -19.10 25.46
N ARG A 474 5.17 -18.50 25.51
CA ARG A 474 4.89 -17.17 24.96
C ARG A 474 4.86 -16.15 26.08
N SER A 475 5.57 -15.05 25.90
CA SER A 475 5.46 -13.87 26.76
C SER A 475 4.00 -13.42 26.88
N SER A 476 3.59 -12.98 28.08
CA SER A 476 2.25 -12.48 28.35
C SER A 476 2.33 -11.43 29.45
N THR A 477 2.41 -10.15 29.07
CA THR A 477 2.49 -9.05 30.06
C THR A 477 1.12 -8.44 30.36
N ASN A 478 0.96 -7.72 31.47
CA ASN A 478 -0.28 -7.01 31.81
C ASN A 478 -0.47 -5.67 31.07
N VAL A 479 0.52 -5.26 30.27
CA VAL A 479 0.46 -4.05 29.44
C VAL A 479 0.06 -4.38 27.99
N GLU A 480 0.43 -5.58 27.53
CA GLU A 480 0.11 -6.11 26.20
C GLU A 480 -1.39 -6.36 25.99
N ASP A 481 -1.80 -6.31 24.72
CA ASP A 481 -3.17 -6.56 24.25
C ASP A 481 -4.26 -5.79 25.02
N SER A 482 -3.93 -4.56 25.43
CA SER A 482 -4.88 -3.59 25.99
C SER A 482 -5.44 -2.69 24.89
N GLU A 483 -6.50 -1.93 25.20
CA GLU A 483 -7.16 -1.00 24.26
C GLU A 483 -6.20 0.04 23.65
N HIS A 484 -5.09 0.34 24.34
CA HIS A 484 -4.15 1.38 23.94
C HIS A 484 -2.71 0.86 23.73
N PHE A 485 -2.46 -0.44 23.91
CA PHE A 485 -1.12 -1.02 23.77
C PHE A 485 -1.19 -2.51 23.36
N SER A 486 -0.68 -2.83 22.17
CA SER A 486 -0.62 -4.22 21.67
C SER A 486 0.63 -4.98 22.13
N GLY A 487 1.80 -4.31 22.14
CA GLY A 487 3.11 -4.92 22.37
C GLY A 487 3.56 -5.99 21.37
N ALA A 488 2.94 -6.04 20.19
CA ALA A 488 3.39 -6.86 19.07
C ALA A 488 4.87 -6.61 18.74
N GLY A 489 5.65 -7.68 18.57
CA GLY A 489 7.08 -7.59 18.26
C GLY A 489 7.99 -7.02 19.37
N LEU A 490 7.49 -6.78 20.59
CA LEU A 490 8.32 -6.26 21.68
C LEU A 490 9.00 -7.36 22.52
N TYR A 491 8.36 -8.53 22.62
CA TYR A 491 8.78 -9.61 23.50
C TYR A 491 8.89 -10.93 22.75
N ASP A 492 9.79 -11.79 23.22
CA ASP A 492 10.14 -13.03 22.53
C ASP A 492 9.41 -14.24 23.10
N SER A 493 9.14 -15.22 22.23
CA SER A 493 8.62 -16.53 22.60
C SER A 493 9.65 -17.61 22.30
N PHE A 494 9.81 -18.59 23.19
CA PHE A 494 10.79 -19.67 23.03
C PHE A 494 10.13 -21.03 23.16
N SER A 495 10.72 -22.02 22.50
CA SER A 495 10.35 -23.43 22.68
C SER A 495 11.36 -24.13 23.57
N GLY A 496 10.88 -25.03 24.43
CA GLY A 496 11.68 -25.88 25.30
C GLY A 496 11.28 -27.35 25.22
N CYS A 497 12.22 -28.24 25.51
CA CYS A 497 12.01 -29.68 25.59
C CYS A 497 11.99 -30.12 27.05
N LEU A 498 10.90 -30.73 27.50
CA LEU A 498 10.78 -31.14 28.91
C LEU A 498 11.58 -32.41 29.21
N ALA A 499 11.76 -33.30 28.23
CA ALA A 499 12.60 -34.49 28.42
C ALA A 499 14.07 -34.15 28.73
N ASP A 500 14.61 -33.07 28.16
CA ASP A 500 15.98 -32.62 28.43
C ASP A 500 16.17 -32.30 29.93
N ASP A 501 15.24 -31.60 30.60
CA ASP A 501 15.40 -31.30 32.04
C ASP A 501 15.08 -32.50 32.97
N LEU A 502 14.72 -33.67 32.42
CA LEU A 502 14.27 -34.84 33.19
C LEU A 502 15.17 -36.07 33.04
N ASP A 503 16.16 -36.06 32.14
CA ASP A 503 17.02 -37.21 31.87
C ASP A 503 18.22 -37.34 32.84
N GLY A 504 18.55 -36.25 33.53
CA GLY A 504 19.52 -36.23 34.63
C GLY A 504 20.94 -35.85 34.20
N ASP A 505 21.13 -35.30 33.01
CA ASP A 505 22.38 -34.67 32.59
C ASP A 505 22.13 -33.32 31.87
N ASP A 506 23.18 -32.74 31.27
CA ASP A 506 23.12 -31.52 30.44
C ASP A 506 23.74 -31.81 29.04
N ASP A 507 23.84 -33.10 28.67
CA ASP A 507 24.54 -33.59 27.47
C ASP A 507 23.57 -33.74 26.28
N GLY A 508 23.74 -32.91 25.25
CA GLY A 508 22.94 -33.01 24.03
C GLY A 508 23.15 -34.28 23.18
N PRO A 509 22.35 -34.50 22.12
CA PRO A 509 21.43 -33.54 21.50
C PRO A 509 20.06 -33.44 22.20
N CYS A 510 19.30 -32.39 21.89
CA CYS A 510 17.94 -32.21 22.40
C CYS A 510 17.03 -33.40 22.04
N HIS A 511 16.28 -33.93 23.02
CA HIS A 511 15.36 -35.06 22.81
C HIS A 511 14.21 -34.73 21.87
N CYS A 512 13.75 -33.48 21.88
CA CYS A 512 12.66 -33.01 21.04
C CYS A 512 13.12 -32.61 19.63
N ASP A 513 14.43 -32.48 19.40
CA ASP A 513 15.01 -32.14 18.09
C ASP A 513 16.47 -32.61 18.01
N PRO A 514 16.72 -33.80 17.45
CA PRO A 514 18.06 -34.36 17.36
C PRO A 514 19.04 -33.55 16.50
N THR A 515 18.56 -32.56 15.71
CA THR A 515 19.44 -31.68 14.93
C THR A 515 20.12 -30.61 15.82
N GLU A 516 19.54 -30.33 16.99
CA GLU A 516 20.09 -29.43 17.98
C GLU A 516 21.11 -30.17 18.86
N SER A 517 22.39 -29.96 18.57
CA SER A 517 23.52 -30.59 19.29
C SER A 517 23.60 -30.34 20.79
N LYS A 518 22.80 -29.41 21.33
CA LYS A 518 22.74 -29.08 22.74
C LYS A 518 21.29 -29.17 23.20
N GLU A 519 21.10 -29.52 24.45
CA GLU A 519 19.79 -29.46 25.10
C GLU A 519 19.15 -28.07 25.00
N ARG A 520 17.82 -28.11 24.99
CA ARG A 520 16.91 -26.98 24.87
C ARG A 520 15.82 -27.09 25.94
N GLY A 521 16.21 -27.33 27.19
CA GLY A 521 15.29 -27.42 28.34
C GLY A 521 14.28 -26.27 28.50
N VAL A 522 13.18 -26.55 29.20
CA VAL A 522 12.10 -25.61 29.51
C VAL A 522 12.55 -24.48 30.44
N PHE A 523 13.47 -24.72 31.38
CA PHE A 523 13.98 -23.66 32.26
C PHE A 523 14.80 -22.63 31.47
N ARG A 524 15.58 -23.09 30.48
CA ARG A 524 16.25 -22.22 29.52
C ARG A 524 15.24 -21.39 28.72
N ALA A 525 14.13 -21.98 28.29
CA ALA A 525 13.08 -21.26 27.56
C ALA A 525 12.44 -20.18 28.43
N ILE A 526 12.05 -20.50 29.68
CA ILE A 526 11.46 -19.55 30.64
C ILE A 526 12.41 -18.38 30.93
N ARG A 527 13.70 -18.64 31.19
CA ARG A 527 14.72 -17.58 31.39
C ARG A 527 14.81 -16.63 30.22
N ARG A 528 14.72 -17.14 29.00
CA ARG A 528 14.78 -16.31 27.79
C ARG A 528 13.51 -15.48 27.61
N VAL A 529 12.33 -16.03 27.91
CA VAL A 529 11.07 -15.26 27.95
C VAL A 529 11.17 -14.14 28.99
N PHE A 530 11.64 -14.44 30.20
CA PHE A 530 11.86 -13.44 31.26
C PHE A 530 12.87 -12.36 30.84
N ALA A 531 14.00 -12.74 30.24
CA ALA A 531 14.98 -11.79 29.74
C ALA A 531 14.39 -10.86 28.65
N SER A 532 13.48 -11.37 27.81
CA SER A 532 12.84 -10.59 26.74
C SER A 532 11.98 -9.43 27.28
N PHE A 533 11.59 -9.48 28.56
CA PHE A 533 10.93 -8.34 29.22
C PHE A 533 11.78 -7.07 29.16
N TYR A 534 13.10 -7.23 29.10
CA TYR A 534 14.10 -6.15 29.01
C TYR A 534 14.68 -6.03 27.60
N ASN A 535 13.94 -6.42 26.55
CA ASN A 535 14.30 -6.06 25.19
C ASN A 535 14.27 -4.53 25.04
N LYS A 536 15.20 -3.98 24.23
CA LYS A 536 15.36 -2.53 24.03
C LYS A 536 14.03 -1.83 23.73
N ASN A 537 13.35 -2.28 22.69
CA ASN A 537 12.11 -1.66 22.23
C ASN A 537 10.98 -1.82 23.27
N ALA A 538 10.92 -2.97 23.97
CA ALA A 538 9.97 -3.18 25.05
C ALA A 538 10.17 -2.19 26.22
N TYR A 539 11.42 -2.02 26.67
CA TYR A 539 11.73 -1.10 27.76
C TYR A 539 11.51 0.37 27.36
N LEU A 540 11.96 0.79 26.17
CA LEU A 540 11.76 2.16 25.69
C LEU A 540 10.28 2.52 25.58
N GLU A 541 9.43 1.58 25.18
CA GLU A 541 7.99 1.79 25.15
C GLU A 541 7.38 1.92 26.55
N ARG A 542 7.77 1.08 27.51
CA ARG A 542 7.34 1.27 28.91
C ARG A 542 7.80 2.61 29.47
N LEU A 543 9.03 3.01 29.17
CA LEU A 543 9.61 4.29 29.58
C LEU A 543 8.86 5.48 28.94
N ARG A 544 8.46 5.37 27.66
CA ARG A 544 7.68 6.38 26.92
C ARG A 544 6.31 6.63 27.57
N HIS A 545 5.70 5.59 28.09
CA HIS A 545 4.42 5.67 28.80
C HIS A 545 4.57 5.96 30.30
N GLY A 546 5.80 6.12 30.81
CA GLY A 546 6.07 6.38 32.22
C GLY A 546 5.63 5.23 33.15
N LEU A 547 5.60 4.00 32.64
CA LEU A 547 5.19 2.83 33.42
C LEU A 547 6.27 2.46 34.44
N SER A 548 5.84 2.18 35.67
CA SER A 548 6.74 1.75 36.73
C SER A 548 6.95 0.23 36.69
N GLU A 549 8.19 -0.22 36.88
CA GLU A 549 8.57 -1.65 36.77
C GLU A 549 7.94 -2.54 37.87
N ASP A 550 7.40 -1.96 38.94
CA ASP A 550 6.64 -2.67 39.98
C ASP A 550 5.16 -2.90 39.63
N GLU A 551 4.62 -2.14 38.67
CA GLU A 551 3.23 -2.28 38.21
C GLU A 551 3.10 -3.30 37.07
N VAL A 552 4.21 -3.75 36.49
CA VAL A 552 4.26 -4.58 35.29
C VAL A 552 5.03 -5.88 35.52
N GLY A 553 4.72 -6.91 34.72
CA GLY A 553 5.39 -8.21 34.88
C GLY A 553 5.30 -9.09 33.64
N MET A 554 6.00 -10.23 33.70
CA MET A 554 6.03 -11.23 32.64
C MET A 554 5.43 -12.57 33.09
N ALA A 555 4.19 -12.82 32.72
CA ALA A 555 3.57 -14.14 32.79
C ALA A 555 3.85 -14.90 31.49
N ILE A 556 3.49 -16.19 31.46
CA ILE A 556 3.84 -17.05 30.32
C ILE A 556 2.64 -17.90 29.90
N LEU A 557 2.17 -17.73 28.66
CA LEU A 557 1.22 -18.64 28.02
C LEU A 557 1.96 -19.85 27.45
N VAL A 558 1.49 -21.05 27.76
CA VAL A 558 2.17 -22.31 27.41
C VAL A 558 1.25 -23.24 26.63
N HIS A 559 1.69 -23.67 25.46
CA HIS A 559 1.00 -24.67 24.62
C HIS A 559 2.02 -25.45 23.78
N HIS A 560 1.62 -26.58 23.17
CA HIS A 560 2.50 -27.30 22.24
C HIS A 560 2.93 -26.42 21.06
N SER A 561 4.20 -26.49 20.65
CA SER A 561 4.71 -25.74 19.50
C SER A 561 4.14 -26.24 18.17
N PHE A 562 4.17 -25.38 17.16
CA PHE A 562 3.87 -25.73 15.77
C PHE A 562 5.22 -25.93 15.08
N PRO A 563 5.65 -27.17 14.78
CA PRO A 563 6.88 -27.40 14.02
C PRO A 563 6.72 -26.89 12.59
N ASP A 564 7.75 -26.22 12.08
CA ASP A 564 7.73 -25.58 10.76
C ASP A 564 7.46 -26.63 9.65
N GLU A 565 7.91 -27.87 9.82
CA GLU A 565 7.78 -28.95 8.84
C GLU A 565 6.33 -29.38 8.59
N ILE A 566 5.42 -29.04 9.50
CA ILE A 566 3.99 -29.38 9.38
C ILE A 566 3.11 -28.14 9.17
N GLU A 567 3.68 -26.95 9.05
CA GLU A 567 2.89 -25.75 8.74
C GLU A 567 2.57 -25.72 7.24
N LEU A 568 1.28 -25.76 6.89
CA LEU A 568 0.81 -25.60 5.52
C LEU A 568 0.61 -24.13 5.16
N ALA A 569 0.21 -23.32 6.15
CA ALA A 569 0.07 -21.89 6.01
C ALA A 569 0.21 -21.19 7.36
N ASN A 570 0.70 -19.96 7.31
CA ASN A 570 0.81 -19.05 8.43
C ASN A 570 0.11 -17.74 8.05
N GLY A 571 -0.72 -17.21 8.95
CA GLY A 571 -1.64 -16.14 8.60
C GLY A 571 -1.97 -15.20 9.74
N VAL A 572 -2.35 -13.99 9.37
CA VAL A 572 -2.91 -12.96 10.26
C VAL A 572 -4.18 -12.39 9.65
N ALA A 573 -5.15 -12.03 10.48
CA ALA A 573 -6.42 -11.50 10.02
C ALA A 573 -6.89 -10.34 10.89
N VAL A 574 -7.32 -9.25 10.25
CA VAL A 574 -7.96 -8.11 10.93
C VAL A 574 -9.45 -8.15 10.64
N LEU A 575 -10.26 -8.18 11.68
CA LEU A 575 -11.72 -8.16 11.62
C LEU A 575 -12.22 -6.80 12.12
N GLU A 576 -12.94 -6.09 11.28
CA GLU A 576 -13.63 -4.85 11.62
C GLU A 576 -15.13 -5.11 11.85
N PHE A 577 -15.64 -4.62 12.98
CA PHE A 577 -17.05 -4.77 13.34
C PHE A 577 -17.92 -3.76 12.58
N GLY A 578 -18.89 -4.27 11.82
CA GLY A 578 -19.91 -3.46 11.16
C GLY A 578 -21.30 -3.65 11.75
N THR A 579 -22.19 -2.69 11.48
CA THR A 579 -23.59 -2.74 11.95
C THR A 579 -24.36 -3.95 11.39
N TYR A 580 -24.04 -4.37 10.17
CA TYR A 580 -24.76 -5.45 9.46
C TYR A 580 -23.96 -6.76 9.36
N GLY A 581 -22.73 -6.77 9.87
CA GLY A 581 -21.79 -7.88 9.78
C GLY A 581 -20.34 -7.40 9.78
N SER A 582 -19.39 -8.32 9.78
CA SER A 582 -17.97 -8.00 9.89
C SER A 582 -17.32 -7.90 8.51
N THR A 583 -16.27 -7.08 8.41
CA THR A 583 -15.32 -7.16 7.29
C THR A 583 -14.02 -7.73 7.80
N ILE A 584 -13.45 -8.71 7.10
CA ILE A 584 -12.22 -9.40 7.51
C ILE A 584 -11.18 -9.24 6.41
N GLN A 585 -9.95 -8.88 6.76
CA GLN A 585 -8.81 -8.88 5.86
C GLN A 585 -7.83 -9.97 6.29
N PHE A 586 -7.68 -11.01 5.49
CA PHE A 586 -6.71 -12.08 5.66
C PHE A 586 -5.41 -11.73 4.94
N VAL A 587 -4.29 -11.95 5.60
CA VAL A 587 -2.97 -11.94 4.99
C VAL A 587 -2.29 -13.28 5.29
N THR A 588 -1.98 -14.05 4.25
CA THR A 588 -1.57 -15.46 4.38
C THR A 588 -0.28 -15.73 3.59
N GLN A 589 0.64 -16.49 4.21
CA GLN A 589 1.81 -17.07 3.54
C GLN A 589 1.75 -18.58 3.57
N ALA A 590 2.23 -19.21 2.50
CA ALA A 590 2.38 -20.66 2.41
C ALA A 590 3.53 -21.14 3.32
N GLY A 591 3.35 -22.31 3.94
CA GLY A 591 4.33 -22.89 4.85
C GLY A 591 4.45 -22.15 6.18
N ALA A 592 5.62 -22.28 6.82
CA ALA A 592 5.98 -21.57 8.06
C ALA A 592 6.49 -20.13 7.83
N VAL A 593 6.42 -19.63 6.59
CA VAL A 593 6.92 -18.30 6.24
C VAL A 593 6.18 -17.23 7.03
N SER A 594 6.93 -16.29 7.60
CA SER A 594 6.36 -15.26 8.45
C SER A 594 5.56 -14.24 7.64
N VAL A 595 4.32 -13.98 8.05
CA VAL A 595 3.52 -12.86 7.53
C VAL A 595 3.84 -11.55 8.27
N ALA A 596 4.15 -11.66 9.56
CA ALA A 596 4.42 -10.53 10.42
C ALA A 596 5.80 -9.90 10.14
N ASN A 597 6.76 -10.72 9.70
CA ASN A 597 8.13 -10.34 9.37
C ASN A 597 8.55 -11.04 8.06
N PRO A 598 7.96 -10.68 6.90
CA PRO A 598 8.28 -11.32 5.63
C PRO A 598 9.70 -10.98 5.19
N GLU A 599 10.37 -11.91 4.51
CA GLU A 599 11.63 -11.59 3.83
C GLU A 599 11.39 -10.58 2.69
N PRO A 600 12.35 -9.71 2.37
CA PRO A 600 12.21 -8.75 1.27
C PRO A 600 11.83 -9.43 -0.06
N GLY A 601 10.83 -8.87 -0.74
CA GLY A 601 10.34 -9.39 -2.03
C GLY A 601 9.31 -10.51 -1.92
N LEU A 602 8.94 -10.95 -0.71
CA LEU A 602 7.79 -11.84 -0.51
C LEU A 602 6.49 -11.05 -0.51
N ILE A 603 5.53 -11.54 -1.28
CA ILE A 603 4.19 -10.96 -1.43
C ILE A 603 3.24 -11.98 -0.82
N PRO A 604 2.60 -11.70 0.34
CA PRO A 604 1.58 -12.59 0.85
C PRO A 604 0.29 -12.47 0.04
N GLU A 605 -0.51 -13.51 0.15
CA GLU A 605 -1.89 -13.52 -0.31
C GLU A 605 -2.72 -12.61 0.60
N GLU A 606 -3.55 -11.76 0.00
CA GLU A 606 -4.50 -10.91 0.70
C GLU A 606 -5.90 -11.26 0.23
N VAL A 607 -6.80 -11.60 1.16
CA VAL A 607 -8.20 -11.95 0.88
C VAL A 607 -9.09 -11.15 1.80
N SER A 608 -10.10 -10.47 1.25
CA SER A 608 -11.14 -9.83 2.03
C SER A 608 -12.37 -10.73 2.14
N ALA A 609 -13.00 -10.77 3.32
CA ALA A 609 -14.31 -11.34 3.52
C ALA A 609 -15.30 -10.30 4.04
N SER A 610 -16.57 -10.46 3.67
CA SER A 610 -17.70 -9.79 4.32
C SER A 610 -18.65 -10.85 4.84
N THR A 611 -19.01 -10.75 6.13
CA THR A 611 -19.91 -11.69 6.80
C THR A 611 -21.24 -11.00 7.15
N GLY A 612 -22.29 -11.78 7.41
CA GLY A 612 -23.59 -11.25 7.84
C GLY A 612 -23.84 -11.55 9.31
N ARG A 613 -24.25 -10.55 10.11
CA ARG A 613 -24.40 -10.70 11.58
C ARG A 613 -25.36 -11.83 12.00
N ASP A 614 -26.42 -12.05 11.22
CA ASP A 614 -27.49 -13.02 11.51
C ASP A 614 -27.64 -14.10 10.41
N SER A 615 -26.57 -14.39 9.66
CA SER A 615 -26.62 -15.37 8.56
C SER A 615 -25.28 -16.06 8.32
N ASP A 616 -25.30 -17.27 7.75
CA ASP A 616 -24.08 -18.00 7.34
C ASP A 616 -23.41 -17.43 6.07
N PHE A 617 -23.82 -16.23 5.65
CA PHE A 617 -23.30 -15.53 4.48
C PHE A 617 -21.84 -15.13 4.70
N VAL A 618 -20.99 -15.54 3.76
CA VAL A 618 -19.60 -15.10 3.66
C VAL A 618 -19.34 -14.81 2.18
N TYR A 619 -19.07 -13.55 1.86
CA TYR A 619 -18.57 -13.14 0.55
C TYR A 619 -17.07 -13.00 0.62
N LEU A 620 -16.35 -13.61 -0.31
CA LEU A 620 -14.89 -13.58 -0.39
C LEU A 620 -14.43 -12.88 -1.65
N ARG A 621 -13.30 -12.20 -1.55
CA ARG A 621 -12.61 -11.59 -2.69
C ARG A 621 -11.11 -11.62 -2.44
N VAL A 622 -10.36 -12.26 -3.33
CA VAL A 622 -8.90 -12.14 -3.34
C VAL A 622 -8.54 -10.71 -3.73
N GLN A 623 -7.75 -10.04 -2.91
CA GLN A 623 -7.23 -8.70 -3.16
C GLN A 623 -5.84 -8.78 -3.81
N ARG A 624 -5.02 -9.75 -3.38
CA ARG A 624 -3.69 -10.00 -3.93
C ARG A 624 -3.32 -11.49 -3.80
N TYR A 625 -2.68 -12.05 -4.82
CA TYR A 625 -2.13 -13.41 -4.78
C TYR A 625 -0.75 -13.45 -4.14
N SER A 626 -0.43 -14.55 -3.47
CA SER A 626 0.92 -14.80 -2.95
C SER A 626 1.88 -15.16 -4.09
N ASN A 627 3.14 -14.74 -4.00
CA ASN A 627 4.20 -15.23 -4.87
C ASN A 627 4.85 -16.54 -4.38
N LEU A 628 4.38 -17.10 -3.26
CA LEU A 628 4.77 -18.42 -2.74
C LEU A 628 3.95 -19.57 -3.32
N VAL A 629 2.88 -19.29 -4.06
CA VAL A 629 2.05 -20.32 -4.71
C VAL A 629 1.99 -20.08 -6.22
N PRO A 630 1.77 -21.13 -7.03
CA PRO A 630 1.56 -20.98 -8.47
C PRO A 630 0.45 -19.97 -8.78
N LEU A 631 0.60 -19.20 -9.85
CA LEU A 631 -0.37 -18.18 -10.23
C LEU A 631 -1.79 -18.74 -10.41
N GLY A 632 -2.77 -18.01 -9.88
CA GLY A 632 -4.17 -18.40 -9.82
C GLY A 632 -4.50 -19.45 -8.75
N GLN A 633 -3.52 -19.96 -8.01
CA GLN A 633 -3.77 -20.71 -6.77
C GLN A 633 -3.86 -19.76 -5.58
N THR A 634 -4.48 -20.27 -4.51
CA THR A 634 -4.53 -19.62 -3.22
C THR A 634 -3.75 -20.40 -2.18
N VAL A 635 -3.30 -19.71 -1.12
CA VAL A 635 -2.52 -20.34 -0.03
C VAL A 635 -3.40 -21.31 0.77
N LEU A 636 -4.62 -20.91 1.10
CA LEU A 636 -5.64 -21.81 1.67
C LEU A 636 -6.51 -22.39 0.57
N ASN A 637 -7.22 -23.48 0.86
CA ASN A 637 -8.13 -24.10 -0.11
C ASN A 637 -9.31 -23.17 -0.41
N TRP A 638 -9.41 -22.71 -1.67
CA TRP A 638 -10.46 -21.80 -2.12
C TRP A 638 -11.77 -22.56 -2.40
N GLU A 639 -12.94 -22.14 -1.91
CA GLU A 639 -13.24 -21.06 -0.95
C GLU A 639 -13.42 -21.59 0.49
N ASP A 640 -13.40 -22.89 0.67
CA ASP A 640 -13.93 -23.56 1.87
C ASP A 640 -13.12 -23.22 3.13
N ASP A 641 -11.79 -23.19 3.04
CA ASP A 641 -10.94 -22.84 4.19
C ASP A 641 -11.17 -21.39 4.62
N TYR A 642 -11.26 -20.46 3.66
CA TYR A 642 -11.49 -19.05 3.95
C TYR A 642 -12.86 -18.82 4.58
N LYS A 643 -13.91 -19.50 4.10
CA LYS A 643 -15.25 -19.45 4.72
C LYS A 643 -15.25 -20.05 6.12
N ALA A 644 -14.56 -21.17 6.31
CA ALA A 644 -14.43 -21.80 7.62
C ALA A 644 -13.69 -20.88 8.60
N LEU A 645 -12.59 -20.27 8.17
CA LEU A 645 -11.81 -19.33 8.96
C LEU A 645 -12.61 -18.07 9.32
N ALA A 646 -13.29 -17.44 8.35
CA ALA A 646 -14.14 -16.28 8.61
C ALA A 646 -15.16 -16.55 9.73
N ARG A 647 -15.81 -17.73 9.69
CA ARG A 647 -16.76 -18.16 10.73
C ARG A 647 -16.10 -18.43 12.08
N LEU A 648 -14.87 -18.94 12.10
CA LEU A 648 -14.10 -19.11 13.34
C LEU A 648 -13.80 -17.75 13.99
N LEU A 649 -13.39 -16.78 13.18
CA LEU A 649 -13.06 -15.43 13.65
C LEU A 649 -14.30 -14.67 14.13
N ASP A 650 -15.43 -14.74 13.42
CA ASP A 650 -16.68 -14.13 13.87
C ASP A 650 -17.16 -14.72 15.21
N ARG A 651 -17.03 -16.05 15.41
CA ARG A 651 -17.37 -16.67 16.71
C ARG A 651 -16.46 -16.16 17.83
N ALA A 652 -15.16 -16.06 17.57
CA ALA A 652 -14.20 -15.54 18.55
C ALA A 652 -14.45 -14.05 18.85
N ALA A 653 -14.81 -13.27 17.84
CA ALA A 653 -15.18 -11.86 17.94
C ALA A 653 -16.45 -11.65 18.79
N ALA A 654 -17.48 -12.47 18.56
CA ALA A 654 -18.70 -12.45 19.38
C ALA A 654 -18.41 -12.85 20.85
N GLN A 655 -17.57 -13.85 21.08
CA GLN A 655 -17.16 -14.23 22.44
C GLN A 655 -16.33 -13.12 23.11
N PHE A 656 -15.50 -12.41 22.36
CA PHE A 656 -14.76 -11.25 22.86
C PHE A 656 -15.72 -10.15 23.35
N GLU A 657 -16.77 -9.84 22.58
CA GLU A 657 -17.80 -8.87 22.98
C GLU A 657 -18.54 -9.31 24.26
N GLU A 658 -18.86 -10.60 24.38
CA GLU A 658 -19.50 -11.16 25.58
C GLU A 658 -18.58 -11.10 26.81
N ASP A 659 -17.33 -11.54 26.69
CA ASP A 659 -16.39 -11.66 27.81
C ASP A 659 -15.90 -10.29 28.31
N THR A 660 -15.78 -9.31 27.41
CA THR A 660 -15.31 -7.95 27.74
C THR A 660 -16.45 -6.98 28.02
N GLY A 661 -17.67 -7.29 27.57
CA GLY A 661 -18.83 -6.40 27.69
C GLY A 661 -18.78 -5.16 26.80
N ARG A 662 -17.88 -5.13 25.81
CA ARG A 662 -17.68 -4.01 24.87
C ARG A 662 -17.51 -4.52 23.44
N THR A 663 -18.03 -3.77 22.47
CA THR A 663 -17.84 -4.05 21.04
C THR A 663 -16.54 -3.37 20.57
N PRO A 664 -15.48 -4.12 20.24
CA PRO A 664 -14.23 -3.52 19.77
C PRO A 664 -14.40 -2.96 18.36
N HIS A 665 -13.59 -1.97 17.98
CA HIS A 665 -13.59 -1.46 16.60
C HIS A 665 -12.99 -2.48 15.63
N GLN A 666 -11.83 -3.03 15.98
CA GLN A 666 -11.10 -4.03 15.21
C GLN A 666 -10.44 -5.08 16.11
N LEU A 667 -10.40 -6.32 15.65
CA LEU A 667 -9.67 -7.43 16.27
C LEU A 667 -8.63 -7.99 15.32
N ASP A 668 -7.41 -8.20 15.82
CA ASP A 668 -6.31 -8.90 15.14
C ASP A 668 -6.24 -10.36 15.62
N PHE A 669 -6.04 -11.27 14.66
CA PHE A 669 -5.96 -12.70 14.87
C PHE A 669 -4.70 -13.27 14.22
N GLU A 670 -4.02 -14.19 14.91
CA GLU A 670 -2.99 -15.04 14.32
C GLU A 670 -3.55 -16.45 14.11
N TYR A 671 -3.33 -17.03 12.93
CA TYR A 671 -3.79 -18.38 12.61
C TYR A 671 -2.75 -19.18 11.81
N LYS A 672 -2.94 -20.49 11.77
CA LYS A 672 -2.15 -21.44 10.98
C LYS A 672 -3.04 -22.49 10.34
N LYS A 673 -2.55 -23.13 9.28
CA LYS A 673 -3.07 -24.40 8.78
C LYS A 673 -2.00 -25.48 8.95
N ILE A 674 -2.36 -26.63 9.52
CA ILE A 674 -1.37 -27.63 9.98
C ILE A 674 -1.60 -29.00 9.31
N ALA A 675 -0.51 -29.63 8.85
CA ALA A 675 -0.46 -30.99 8.33
C ALA A 675 -0.37 -32.05 9.44
N PRO A 676 -0.73 -33.31 9.17
CA PRO A 676 -1.34 -33.83 7.94
C PRO A 676 -2.87 -33.63 7.90
N THR A 677 -3.48 -33.13 8.97
CA THR A 677 -4.93 -33.04 9.12
C THR A 677 -5.56 -31.93 8.27
N GLY A 678 -4.78 -30.91 7.89
CA GLY A 678 -5.29 -29.72 7.22
C GLY A 678 -6.07 -28.79 8.15
N GLU A 679 -5.91 -28.94 9.46
CA GLU A 679 -6.66 -28.21 10.48
C GLU A 679 -6.28 -26.72 10.52
N LEU A 680 -7.30 -25.85 10.56
CA LEU A 680 -7.15 -24.42 10.85
C LEU A 680 -7.06 -24.20 12.36
N VAL A 681 -6.01 -23.52 12.81
CA VAL A 681 -5.78 -23.23 14.23
C VAL A 681 -5.62 -21.73 14.42
N VAL A 682 -6.45 -21.14 15.27
CA VAL A 682 -6.32 -19.75 15.72
C VAL A 682 -5.51 -19.75 17.03
N LYS A 683 -4.42 -18.99 17.04
CA LYS A 683 -3.41 -19.00 18.11
C LYS A 683 -3.28 -17.68 18.85
N GLN A 684 -4.03 -16.66 18.46
CA GLN A 684 -4.11 -15.38 19.18
C GLN A 684 -5.33 -14.58 18.74
N ILE A 685 -5.85 -13.77 19.67
CA ILE A 685 -6.87 -12.73 19.46
C ILE A 685 -6.46 -11.53 20.29
N ARG A 686 -6.53 -10.33 19.72
CA ARG A 686 -6.29 -9.08 20.42
C ARG A 686 -7.12 -7.94 19.80
N GLU A 687 -7.41 -6.91 20.57
CA GLU A 687 -7.97 -5.68 20.03
C GLU A 687 -6.88 -4.81 19.41
N VAL A 688 -7.18 -4.20 18.26
CA VAL A 688 -6.30 -3.22 17.63
C VAL A 688 -6.59 -1.84 18.26
N PRO A 689 -5.59 -1.16 18.86
CA PRO A 689 -5.79 0.17 19.41
C PRO A 689 -6.33 1.17 18.39
N ASN A 690 -7.35 1.94 18.75
CA ASN A 690 -7.88 3.03 17.94
C ASN A 690 -7.53 4.38 18.61
N PRO A 691 -6.43 5.04 18.23
CA PRO A 691 -5.98 6.27 18.87
C PRO A 691 -6.87 7.50 18.60
N SER A 692 -7.90 7.41 17.75
CA SER A 692 -8.67 8.60 17.34
C SER A 692 -10.06 8.27 16.78
N SER A 693 -11.04 8.08 17.67
CA SER A 693 -12.47 7.96 17.32
C SER A 693 -13.22 9.31 17.31
N GLY A 694 -12.55 10.42 17.62
CA GLY A 694 -13.12 11.78 17.60
C GLY A 694 -12.67 12.62 16.39
N ALA A 695 -13.55 13.51 15.91
CA ALA A 695 -13.17 14.54 14.94
C ALA A 695 -12.04 15.41 15.50
N ALA A 696 -11.15 15.90 14.64
CA ALA A 696 -10.06 16.77 15.05
C ALA A 696 -10.64 18.07 15.65
N GLU A 697 -10.28 18.38 16.89
CA GLU A 697 -10.75 19.58 17.60
C GLU A 697 -10.32 20.89 16.94
N ARG A 698 -9.23 20.86 16.16
CA ARG A 698 -8.69 21.99 15.38
C ARG A 698 -7.96 21.50 14.13
N ARG A 699 -7.90 22.35 13.10
CA ARG A 699 -7.19 22.08 11.84
C ARG A 699 -5.95 22.97 11.68
N PHE A 700 -4.89 22.37 11.16
CA PHE A 700 -3.61 23.00 10.86
C PHE A 700 -3.35 22.92 9.36
N LEU A 701 -3.04 24.06 8.72
CA LEU A 701 -2.54 24.07 7.35
C LEU A 701 -1.03 23.89 7.39
N ALA A 702 -0.54 22.74 6.91
CA ALA A 702 0.86 22.59 6.55
C ALA A 702 1.08 23.39 5.26
N GLY A 703 1.83 24.48 5.38
CA GLY A 703 2.07 25.44 4.30
C GLY A 703 2.95 24.86 3.19
N GLY A 704 3.60 25.75 2.45
CA GLY A 704 4.43 25.41 1.30
C GLY A 704 3.94 26.09 0.04
N SER A 705 4.20 25.49 -1.11
CA SER A 705 3.85 26.04 -2.41
C SER A 705 2.98 25.10 -3.23
N ILE A 706 2.06 25.67 -4.01
CA ILE A 706 1.26 24.93 -4.99
C ILE A 706 1.30 25.64 -6.35
N ARG A 707 1.35 24.84 -7.43
CA ARG A 707 1.17 25.32 -8.79
C ARG A 707 -0.24 25.03 -9.27
N LEU A 708 -0.87 26.02 -9.89
CA LEU A 708 -2.22 25.89 -10.43
C LEU A 708 -2.29 26.51 -11.83
N SER A 709 -3.13 25.95 -12.68
CA SER A 709 -3.50 26.53 -13.98
C SER A 709 -5.00 26.44 -14.18
N VAL A 710 -5.53 27.19 -15.14
CA VAL A 710 -6.94 27.08 -15.52
C VAL A 710 -7.25 25.65 -15.99
N PHE A 711 -8.28 25.06 -15.39
CA PHE A 711 -8.73 23.71 -15.73
C PHE A 711 -9.44 23.67 -17.07
N GLN A 712 -8.96 22.81 -17.95
CA GLN A 712 -9.51 22.56 -19.29
C GLN A 712 -10.23 21.20 -19.30
N GLY A 713 -11.45 21.18 -18.78
CA GLY A 713 -12.23 19.96 -18.59
C GLY A 713 -13.73 20.24 -18.50
N GLU A 714 -14.50 19.22 -18.10
CA GLU A 714 -15.96 19.33 -18.00
C GLU A 714 -16.39 20.53 -17.13
N HIS A 715 -17.46 21.21 -17.55
CA HIS A 715 -18.03 22.42 -16.93
C HIS A 715 -17.20 23.70 -17.04
N ALA A 716 -16.01 23.68 -17.67
CA ALA A 716 -15.29 24.93 -17.94
C ALA A 716 -16.00 25.74 -19.05
N PRO A 717 -16.22 27.06 -18.88
CA PRO A 717 -16.75 27.89 -19.96
C PRO A 717 -15.67 28.11 -21.02
N ILE A 718 -15.82 27.60 -22.25
CA ILE A 718 -14.74 27.59 -23.26
C ILE A 718 -14.09 28.96 -23.51
N PHE A 719 -14.88 30.04 -23.58
CA PHE A 719 -14.35 31.40 -23.81
C PHE A 719 -13.68 31.97 -22.56
N GLY A 720 -14.30 31.82 -21.39
CA GLY A 720 -13.70 32.22 -20.11
C GLY A 720 -12.42 31.43 -19.79
N ALA A 721 -12.42 30.12 -20.02
CA ALA A 721 -11.28 29.24 -19.83
C ALA A 721 -10.10 29.60 -20.73
N HIS A 722 -10.37 30.04 -21.96
CA HIS A 722 -9.32 30.55 -22.85
C HIS A 722 -8.81 31.91 -22.39
N ARG A 723 -9.71 32.88 -22.18
CA ARG A 723 -9.36 34.26 -21.83
C ARG A 723 -8.62 34.37 -20.51
N LEU A 724 -8.98 33.54 -19.53
CA LEU A 724 -8.41 33.56 -18.18
C LEU A 724 -7.21 32.63 -17.99
N LYS A 725 -6.72 31.99 -19.06
CA LYS A 725 -5.52 31.15 -18.97
C LYS A 725 -4.40 31.90 -18.26
N SER A 726 -3.92 31.26 -17.21
CA SER A 726 -2.93 31.79 -16.31
C SER A 726 -2.25 30.64 -15.56
N ASP A 727 -0.98 30.86 -15.24
CA ASP A 727 -0.15 29.96 -14.45
C ASP A 727 0.15 30.61 -13.10
N TRP A 728 -0.20 29.90 -12.03
CA TRP A 728 -0.15 30.39 -10.66
C TRP A 728 0.87 29.58 -9.87
N GLN A 729 1.71 30.28 -9.12
CA GLN A 729 2.53 29.76 -8.05
C GLN A 729 2.08 30.46 -6.76
N LEU A 730 1.41 29.73 -5.87
CA LEU A 730 0.94 30.25 -4.59
C LEU A 730 1.82 29.72 -3.46
N GLN A 731 2.17 30.57 -2.50
CA GLN A 731 2.93 30.21 -1.31
C GLN A 731 2.18 30.63 -0.04
N ALA A 732 2.04 29.70 0.90
CA ALA A 732 1.39 29.91 2.19
C ALA A 732 2.29 29.44 3.34
N PRO A 733 2.38 30.17 4.45
CA PRO A 733 3.07 29.70 5.64
C PRO A 733 2.20 28.70 6.41
N SER A 734 2.81 27.87 7.24
CA SER A 734 2.07 26.95 8.10
C SER A 734 1.38 27.71 9.23
N ARG A 735 0.12 27.38 9.51
CA ARG A 735 -0.65 28.01 10.59
C ARG A 735 -1.86 27.20 11.01
N TRP A 736 -2.31 27.41 12.25
CA TRP A 736 -3.63 26.96 12.68
C TRP A 736 -4.73 27.71 11.94
N LEU A 737 -5.79 27.01 11.56
CA LEU A 737 -6.95 27.60 10.90
C LEU A 737 -7.92 28.15 11.94
N THR A 738 -7.55 29.30 12.49
CA THR A 738 -8.37 30.07 13.42
C THR A 738 -9.25 31.07 12.67
N THR A 739 -10.34 31.52 13.30
CA THR A 739 -11.16 32.63 12.79
C THR A 739 -10.31 33.90 12.58
N GLU A 740 -9.31 34.13 13.45
CA GLU A 740 -8.35 35.23 13.31
C GLU A 740 -7.42 35.04 12.11
N ASN A 741 -6.81 33.86 11.96
CA ASN A 741 -5.86 33.58 10.88
C ASN A 741 -6.54 33.51 9.51
N LEU A 742 -7.81 33.08 9.46
CA LEU A 742 -8.65 33.12 8.27
C LEU A 742 -9.19 34.52 7.96
N GLY A 743 -9.08 35.48 8.89
CA GLY A 743 -9.41 36.89 8.66
C GLY A 743 -8.39 37.65 7.80
N THR A 744 -7.36 36.96 7.33
CA THR A 744 -6.29 37.51 6.47
C THR A 744 -6.01 36.55 5.31
N CYS A 745 -5.44 37.07 4.23
CA CYS A 745 -5.06 36.26 3.07
C CYS A 745 -4.20 35.06 3.49
N LEU A 746 -4.54 33.89 2.96
CA LEU A 746 -3.82 32.64 3.22
C LEU A 746 -2.41 32.66 2.63
N PHE A 747 -2.22 33.39 1.53
CA PHE A 747 -0.98 33.41 0.75
C PHE A 747 -0.11 34.59 1.13
N GLU A 748 1.14 34.32 1.48
CA GLU A 748 2.13 35.36 1.76
C GLU A 748 2.77 35.89 0.47
N ASP A 749 2.88 35.03 -0.54
CA ASP A 749 3.39 35.35 -1.87
C ASP A 749 2.60 34.59 -2.94
N ALA A 750 2.39 35.24 -4.07
CA ALA A 750 1.83 34.64 -5.26
C ALA A 750 2.56 35.17 -6.48
N THR A 751 2.84 34.30 -7.45
CA THR A 751 3.26 34.70 -8.79
C THR A 751 2.26 34.19 -9.81
N VAL A 752 1.76 35.08 -10.65
CA VAL A 752 0.76 34.80 -11.67
C VAL A 752 1.29 35.28 -13.01
N GLU A 753 1.43 34.36 -13.96
CA GLU A 753 1.64 34.69 -15.37
C GLU A 753 0.30 34.56 -16.10
N TYR A 754 -0.09 35.60 -16.82
CA TYR A 754 -1.30 35.61 -17.64
C TYR A 754 -1.04 36.37 -18.94
N HIS A 755 -1.96 36.25 -19.90
CA HIS A 755 -1.85 36.94 -21.19
C HIS A 755 -2.92 38.03 -21.33
N GLU A 756 -2.57 39.09 -22.04
CA GLU A 756 -3.49 40.16 -22.46
C GLU A 756 -3.15 40.58 -23.89
N ARG A 757 -4.07 40.36 -24.84
CA ARG A 757 -3.92 40.76 -26.26
C ARG A 757 -2.55 40.43 -26.88
N GLY A 758 -2.03 39.23 -26.62
CA GLY A 758 -0.74 38.79 -27.15
C GLY A 758 0.49 39.12 -26.31
N ALA A 759 0.35 39.88 -25.22
CA ALA A 759 1.43 40.16 -24.28
C ALA A 759 1.30 39.30 -23.00
N PHE A 760 2.40 38.67 -22.58
CA PHE A 760 2.48 37.98 -21.30
C PHE A 760 2.86 38.96 -20.20
N VAL A 761 2.11 38.93 -19.10
CA VAL A 761 2.30 39.79 -17.93
C VAL A 761 2.47 38.92 -16.70
N THR A 762 3.46 39.27 -15.87
CA THR A 762 3.70 38.61 -14.59
C THR A 762 3.37 39.55 -13.45
N MET A 763 2.55 39.09 -12.51
CA MET A 763 2.32 39.74 -11.22
C MET A 763 2.92 38.88 -10.11
N SER A 764 3.67 39.50 -9.20
CA SER A 764 4.31 38.81 -8.07
C SER A 764 4.17 39.60 -6.77
N GLY A 765 4.33 38.92 -5.63
CA GLY A 765 4.25 39.51 -4.30
C GLY A 765 3.00 39.06 -3.54
N SER A 766 2.81 39.60 -2.34
CA SER A 766 1.65 39.27 -1.50
C SER A 766 0.33 39.72 -2.16
N PRO A 767 -0.66 38.82 -2.33
CA PRO A 767 -1.98 39.19 -2.85
C PRO A 767 -2.67 40.31 -2.05
N ALA A 768 -2.43 40.37 -0.74
CA ALA A 768 -2.94 41.43 0.12
C ALA A 768 -2.38 42.83 -0.20
N SER A 769 -1.31 42.91 -1.00
CA SER A 769 -0.69 44.16 -1.46
C SER A 769 -1.02 44.53 -2.90
N TRP A 770 -1.81 43.71 -3.60
CA TRP A 770 -2.23 43.97 -4.96
C TRP A 770 -3.20 45.16 -5.05
N PRO A 771 -3.40 45.76 -6.24
CA PRO A 771 -4.22 46.95 -6.37
C PRO A 771 -5.66 46.71 -5.93
N GLU A 772 -6.16 47.57 -5.05
CA GLU A 772 -7.49 47.44 -4.42
C GLU A 772 -7.73 46.08 -3.73
N ALA A 773 -6.67 45.46 -3.19
CA ALA A 773 -6.76 44.19 -2.50
C ALA A 773 -7.80 44.23 -1.36
N GLN A 774 -8.72 43.27 -1.36
CA GLN A 774 -9.68 43.01 -0.29
C GLN A 774 -9.66 41.52 0.06
N HIS A 775 -9.95 41.24 1.32
CA HIS A 775 -10.01 39.88 1.84
C HIS A 775 -11.30 39.69 2.65
N ALA A 776 -11.94 38.53 2.47
CA ALA A 776 -13.04 38.09 3.29
C ALA A 776 -13.01 36.56 3.45
N PHE A 777 -13.63 36.05 4.51
CA PHE A 777 -13.79 34.61 4.72
C PHE A 777 -15.14 34.28 5.34
N VAL A 778 -15.55 33.03 5.17
CA VAL A 778 -16.73 32.42 5.78
C VAL A 778 -16.33 31.05 6.32
N ALA A 779 -16.63 30.79 7.60
CA ALA A 779 -16.51 29.46 8.18
C ALA A 779 -17.82 28.69 7.97
N GLN A 780 -17.73 27.40 7.65
CA GLN A 780 -18.90 26.52 7.54
C GLN A 780 -19.29 26.02 8.95
N GLU A 781 -20.58 26.00 9.26
CA GLU A 781 -21.11 25.45 10.52
C GLU A 781 -21.29 23.92 10.40
N PRO A 782 -20.98 23.12 11.44
CA PRO A 782 -21.23 21.67 11.42
C PRO A 782 -22.72 21.37 11.29
N LEU A 783 -23.11 20.55 10.30
CA LEU A 783 -24.49 20.10 10.12
C LEU A 783 -24.93 19.20 11.29
N GLY A 784 -25.91 19.64 12.09
CA GLY A 784 -26.54 18.85 13.17
C GLY A 784 -26.61 19.52 14.54
N ARG A 785 -26.11 20.75 14.71
CA ARG A 785 -26.21 21.51 15.97
C ARG A 785 -27.56 22.23 16.07
N ASP A 786 -28.19 22.18 17.24
CA ASP A 786 -29.39 22.99 17.54
C ASP A 786 -28.99 24.49 17.61
N PRO A 787 -29.53 25.36 16.74
CA PRO A 787 -29.16 26.78 16.67
C PRO A 787 -29.46 27.57 17.96
N ASP A 788 -30.24 27.01 18.89
CA ASP A 788 -30.60 27.67 20.16
C ASP A 788 -29.68 27.31 21.35
N THR A 789 -28.63 26.50 21.15
CA THR A 789 -27.70 26.14 22.23
C THR A 789 -26.61 27.20 22.39
N PRO A 790 -26.53 27.93 23.52
CA PRO A 790 -25.50 28.96 23.71
C PRO A 790 -24.11 28.32 23.81
N ILE A 791 -23.17 28.85 23.04
CA ILE A 791 -21.74 28.54 23.18
C ILE A 791 -21.30 29.03 24.57
N SER A 792 -20.81 28.13 25.42
CA SER A 792 -20.10 28.50 26.64
C SER A 792 -18.94 29.41 26.25
N SER A 793 -18.93 30.64 26.76
CA SER A 793 -17.90 31.65 26.47
C SER A 793 -16.49 31.24 26.92
N ASP A 794 -16.36 30.14 27.65
CA ASP A 794 -15.09 29.62 28.17
C ASP A 794 -14.48 28.50 27.29
N ASP A 795 -15.16 28.00 26.24
CA ASP A 795 -14.70 26.78 25.51
C ASP A 795 -14.31 26.94 24.02
N LEU A 796 -14.64 28.02 23.28
CA LEU A 796 -14.50 28.03 21.81
C LEU A 796 -14.16 29.39 21.18
N GLY A 797 -13.12 30.05 21.68
CA GLY A 797 -12.51 31.18 20.98
C GLY A 797 -11.61 30.72 19.83
N GLY A 798 -12.18 30.35 18.67
CA GLY A 798 -11.55 30.67 17.39
C GLY A 798 -10.88 29.60 16.53
N TYR A 799 -11.27 28.31 16.49
CA TYR A 799 -10.77 27.34 15.48
C TYR A 799 -11.87 26.86 14.53
N VAL A 800 -11.54 26.60 13.25
CA VAL A 800 -12.50 26.12 12.24
C VAL A 800 -12.26 24.65 11.91
N THR A 801 -13.22 23.80 12.26
CA THR A 801 -13.18 22.34 12.03
C THR A 801 -14.10 21.88 10.89
N ALA A 802 -15.17 22.63 10.61
CA ALA A 802 -16.29 22.23 9.75
C ALA A 802 -16.20 22.71 8.28
N GLY A 803 -15.06 23.27 7.87
CA GLY A 803 -14.84 23.80 6.51
C GLY A 803 -14.75 25.33 6.47
N PHE A 804 -14.17 25.88 5.40
CA PHE A 804 -14.06 27.33 5.23
C PHE A 804 -14.00 27.73 3.75
N GLU A 805 -14.29 29.00 3.49
CA GLU A 805 -14.06 29.69 2.22
C GLU A 805 -13.38 31.03 2.50
N THR A 806 -12.30 31.32 1.78
CA THR A 806 -11.60 32.61 1.77
C THR A 806 -11.68 33.19 0.38
N THR A 807 -11.81 34.51 0.29
CA THR A 807 -11.89 35.27 -0.95
C THR A 807 -10.90 36.41 -0.89
N ASP A 808 -9.97 36.41 -1.85
CA ASP A 808 -8.98 37.47 -2.06
C ASP A 808 -9.29 38.14 -3.39
N SER A 809 -9.54 39.45 -3.40
CA SER A 809 -9.93 40.17 -4.62
C SER A 809 -9.10 41.40 -4.89
N TRP A 810 -8.85 41.71 -6.15
CA TRP A 810 -8.06 42.87 -6.60
C TRP A 810 -8.59 43.39 -7.94
N ARG A 811 -8.20 44.62 -8.30
CA ARG A 811 -8.68 45.29 -9.50
C ARG A 811 -7.53 45.71 -10.42
N LEU A 812 -7.64 45.39 -11.71
CA LEU A 812 -6.65 45.78 -12.73
C LEU A 812 -7.23 46.87 -13.65
N ASP A 813 -6.98 48.13 -13.31
CA ASP A 813 -7.47 49.30 -14.09
C ASP A 813 -6.60 49.70 -15.28
N HIS A 814 -5.40 49.13 -15.39
CA HIS A 814 -4.47 49.46 -16.46
C HIS A 814 -4.80 48.73 -17.78
N LEU A 815 -5.79 47.84 -17.77
CA LEU A 815 -6.24 47.07 -18.93
C LEU A 815 -7.26 47.88 -19.76
N ASP A 816 -7.34 47.62 -21.07
CA ASP A 816 -8.28 48.30 -21.97
C ASP A 816 -9.77 48.09 -21.56
N ASN A 817 -10.08 46.94 -20.98
CA ASN A 817 -11.33 46.66 -20.29
C ASN A 817 -10.97 46.28 -18.84
N PRO A 818 -11.14 47.19 -17.86
CA PRO A 818 -10.80 46.93 -16.47
C PRO A 818 -11.47 45.67 -15.91
N ARG A 819 -10.75 44.97 -15.04
CA ARG A 819 -11.18 43.67 -14.48
C ARG A 819 -11.07 43.65 -12.97
N HIS A 820 -12.10 43.12 -12.33
CA HIS A 820 -12.09 42.79 -10.91
C HIS A 820 -11.98 41.28 -10.75
N TYR A 821 -10.87 40.82 -10.18
CA TYR A 821 -10.59 39.41 -9.94
C TYR A 821 -10.93 39.04 -8.50
N THR A 822 -11.42 37.83 -8.30
CA THR A 822 -11.62 37.21 -7.00
C THR A 822 -11.10 35.78 -7.04
N LEU A 823 -10.07 35.48 -6.24
CA LEU A 823 -9.61 34.12 -5.97
C LEU A 823 -10.36 33.58 -4.75
N THR A 824 -11.14 32.54 -4.97
CA THR A 824 -11.84 31.81 -3.90
C THR A 824 -11.07 30.53 -3.56
N THR A 825 -10.59 30.43 -2.31
CA THR A 825 -9.92 29.25 -1.77
C THR A 825 -10.77 28.60 -0.68
N SER A 826 -11.13 27.32 -0.82
CA SER A 826 -12.05 26.65 0.11
C SER A 826 -11.65 25.23 0.49
N PHE A 827 -12.11 24.79 1.66
CA PHE A 827 -12.02 23.42 2.15
C PHE A 827 -13.42 22.90 2.53
N ASN A 828 -13.76 21.70 2.05
CA ASN A 828 -15.04 21.04 2.31
C ASN A 828 -14.86 19.77 3.16
N ILE A 829 -15.62 19.65 4.24
CA ILE A 829 -15.56 18.52 5.18
C ILE A 829 -16.01 17.17 4.61
N TYR A 830 -16.83 17.19 3.56
CA TYR A 830 -17.27 15.98 2.87
C TYR A 830 -16.26 15.50 1.81
N GLY A 831 -15.05 16.09 1.81
CA GLY A 831 -13.96 15.72 0.90
C GLY A 831 -13.21 14.45 1.30
N LEU A 832 -12.03 14.24 0.72
CA LEU A 832 -11.23 13.04 0.96
C LEU A 832 -10.53 13.03 2.31
N VAL A 833 -10.24 14.20 2.89
CA VAL A 833 -9.54 14.30 4.18
C VAL A 833 -10.47 13.86 5.31
N PRO A 834 -10.11 12.85 6.13
CA PRO A 834 -10.93 12.40 7.25
C PRO A 834 -11.21 13.48 8.30
N GLU A 835 -12.32 13.32 9.03
CA GLU A 835 -12.72 14.25 10.10
C GLU A 835 -11.73 14.29 11.28
N ASN A 836 -11.08 13.17 11.55
CA ASN A 836 -10.08 13.01 12.62
C ASN A 836 -8.65 13.43 12.22
N CYS A 837 -8.41 13.82 10.96
CA CYS A 837 -7.10 14.28 10.51
C CYS A 837 -6.90 15.78 10.83
N PRO A 838 -6.01 16.18 11.74
CA PRO A 838 -5.84 17.58 12.10
C PRO A 838 -5.10 18.40 11.05
N VAL A 839 -4.46 17.78 10.05
CA VAL A 839 -3.62 18.48 9.07
C VAL A 839 -4.27 18.56 7.68
N LEU A 840 -4.18 19.74 7.07
CA LEU A 840 -4.53 20.04 5.69
C LEU A 840 -3.28 20.48 4.92
N PHE A 841 -3.29 20.25 3.61
CA PHE A 841 -2.30 20.75 2.66
C PHE A 841 -2.99 21.63 1.61
N LEU A 842 -2.21 22.45 0.89
CA LEU A 842 -2.73 23.24 -0.22
C LEU A 842 -3.42 22.38 -1.29
N SER A 843 -2.94 21.14 -1.52
CA SER A 843 -3.56 20.20 -2.46
C SER A 843 -4.95 19.71 -2.03
N ASP A 844 -5.35 19.90 -0.77
CA ASP A 844 -6.68 19.55 -0.26
C ASP A 844 -7.71 20.66 -0.51
N LEU A 845 -7.25 21.86 -0.88
CA LEU A 845 -8.08 23.03 -1.08
C LEU A 845 -8.59 23.10 -2.52
N SER A 846 -9.75 23.73 -2.70
CA SER A 846 -10.30 24.06 -4.00
C SER A 846 -10.09 25.53 -4.31
N TYR A 847 -9.83 25.82 -5.59
CA TYR A 847 -9.49 27.14 -6.08
C TYR A 847 -10.39 27.52 -7.26
N ASN A 848 -11.08 28.65 -7.16
CA ASN A 848 -11.86 29.22 -8.26
C ASN A 848 -11.42 30.67 -8.49
N LEU A 849 -11.35 31.07 -9.76
CA LEU A 849 -11.08 32.44 -10.16
C LEU A 849 -12.33 33.00 -10.83
N ASP A 850 -12.91 34.01 -10.19
CA ASP A 850 -14.04 34.77 -10.72
C ASP A 850 -13.52 36.13 -11.23
N VAL A 851 -13.95 36.55 -12.41
CA VAL A 851 -13.53 37.82 -13.03
C VAL A 851 -14.77 38.59 -13.47
N LYS A 852 -14.86 39.86 -13.08
CA LYS A 852 -15.90 40.79 -13.54
C LYS A 852 -15.30 41.86 -14.44
N TYR A 853 -15.98 42.16 -15.54
CA TYR A 853 -15.56 43.11 -16.56
C TYR A 853 -16.39 44.40 -16.52
N ASP A 854 -15.72 45.54 -16.69
CA ASP A 854 -16.38 46.86 -16.76
C ASP A 854 -17.17 47.04 -18.08
N GLU A 855 -16.77 46.38 -19.16
CA GLU A 855 -17.53 46.25 -20.40
C GLU A 855 -17.77 44.78 -20.76
N PRO A 856 -18.90 44.41 -21.41
CA PRO A 856 -19.18 43.04 -21.78
C PRO A 856 -18.09 42.49 -22.70
N VAL A 857 -17.70 41.24 -22.48
CA VAL A 857 -16.81 40.47 -23.34
C VAL A 857 -17.60 39.39 -24.08
N LEU A 858 -17.05 38.94 -25.20
CA LEU A 858 -17.65 37.87 -26.00
C LEU A 858 -17.83 36.60 -25.14
N ASP A 859 -19.03 36.04 -25.17
CA ASP A 859 -19.38 34.76 -24.57
C ASP A 859 -20.04 33.81 -25.58
N TRP A 860 -19.96 32.53 -25.30
CA TRP A 860 -20.49 31.46 -26.14
C TRP A 860 -21.37 30.52 -25.34
N HIS A 861 -22.64 30.45 -25.74
CA HIS A 861 -23.59 29.51 -25.16
C HIS A 861 -23.61 28.20 -25.97
N TRP A 862 -23.80 27.07 -25.29
CA TRP A 862 -23.77 25.73 -25.90
C TRP A 862 -24.81 25.50 -27.01
N THR A 863 -25.84 26.35 -27.06
CA THR A 863 -26.83 26.39 -28.17
C THR A 863 -26.28 26.97 -29.47
N GLY A 864 -25.04 27.46 -29.47
CA GLY A 864 -24.39 28.15 -30.58
C GLY A 864 -24.68 29.65 -30.64
N GLU A 865 -25.32 30.21 -29.62
CA GLU A 865 -25.67 31.62 -29.55
C GLU A 865 -24.51 32.44 -28.96
N ILE A 866 -24.23 33.59 -29.57
CA ILE A 866 -23.16 34.51 -29.17
C ILE A 866 -23.79 35.65 -28.39
N THR A 867 -23.31 35.86 -27.18
CA THR A 867 -23.78 36.92 -26.27
C THR A 867 -22.60 37.72 -25.73
N GLY A 868 -22.91 38.78 -24.97
CA GLY A 868 -21.92 39.44 -24.12
C GLY A 868 -22.11 39.00 -22.67
N THR A 869 -21.02 38.69 -21.97
CA THR A 869 -21.00 38.48 -20.51
C THR A 869 -20.18 39.55 -19.82
N ARG A 870 -20.56 39.89 -18.59
CA ARG A 870 -19.75 40.74 -17.69
C ARG A 870 -19.02 39.94 -16.62
N SER A 871 -19.08 38.61 -16.66
CA SER A 871 -18.36 37.76 -15.72
C SER A 871 -17.93 36.42 -16.30
N ASP A 872 -16.73 35.99 -15.92
CA ASP A 872 -16.21 34.65 -16.14
C ASP A 872 -15.91 33.98 -14.79
N ARG A 873 -16.07 32.65 -14.74
CA ARG A 873 -15.64 31.83 -13.61
C ARG A 873 -14.91 30.59 -14.12
N VAL A 874 -13.71 30.35 -13.61
CA VAL A 874 -12.90 29.17 -13.95
C VAL A 874 -12.38 28.49 -12.70
N ALA A 875 -12.22 27.17 -12.75
CA ALA A 875 -11.52 26.42 -11.71
C ALA A 875 -10.01 26.46 -11.96
N LEU A 876 -9.23 26.68 -10.91
CA LEU A 876 -7.78 26.50 -10.94
C LEU A 876 -7.45 25.12 -10.35
N ARG A 877 -6.63 24.35 -11.05
CA ARG A 877 -6.24 22.99 -10.66
C ARG A 877 -4.74 22.80 -10.84
N MET A 878 -4.16 21.85 -10.13
CA MET A 878 -2.79 21.44 -10.39
C MET A 878 -2.68 20.96 -11.84
N PRO A 879 -1.71 21.44 -12.62
CA PRO A 879 -1.48 20.94 -13.98
C PRO A 879 -1.25 19.43 -13.95
N PRO A 880 -1.82 18.66 -14.89
CA PRO A 880 -1.57 17.24 -14.97
C PRO A 880 -0.09 16.98 -15.25
N VAL A 881 0.47 15.97 -14.58
CA VAL A 881 1.83 15.48 -14.85
C VAL A 881 1.75 14.54 -16.05
N ASN A 882 2.70 14.64 -16.97
CA ASN A 882 2.77 13.75 -18.13
C ASN A 882 2.90 12.29 -17.67
N ASP A 883 1.98 11.46 -18.10
CA ASP A 883 1.95 10.02 -17.87
C ASP A 883 2.32 9.29 -19.18
N PRO A 884 3.20 8.28 -19.16
CA PRO A 884 3.47 7.44 -20.32
C PRO A 884 2.22 6.80 -20.95
N ASP A 885 1.16 6.60 -20.17
CA ASP A 885 -0.13 6.03 -20.62
C ASP A 885 -1.17 7.08 -21.03
N ASP A 886 -0.78 8.36 -21.06
CA ASP A 886 -1.63 9.40 -21.62
C ASP A 886 -2.05 9.04 -23.06
N ILE A 887 -3.33 9.24 -23.35
CA ILE A 887 -3.97 8.72 -24.54
C ILE A 887 -3.94 9.77 -25.63
N LEU A 888 -3.17 9.51 -26.70
CA LEU A 888 -3.12 10.38 -27.86
C LEU A 888 -4.49 10.42 -28.56
N GLN A 889 -5.00 11.63 -28.75
CA GLN A 889 -6.23 11.93 -29.46
C GLN A 889 -5.92 12.72 -30.72
N THR A 890 -6.61 12.38 -31.81
CA THR A 890 -6.64 13.17 -33.03
C THR A 890 -8.08 13.50 -33.39
N ARG A 891 -8.34 14.74 -33.79
CA ARG A 891 -9.63 15.17 -34.34
C ARG A 891 -9.39 15.88 -35.66
N ARG A 892 -10.22 15.55 -36.64
CA ARG A 892 -10.30 16.25 -37.92
C ARG A 892 -11.72 16.80 -38.07
N ILE A 893 -11.84 18.12 -38.12
CA ILE A 893 -13.09 18.86 -38.18
C ILE A 893 -13.09 19.64 -39.49
N GLU A 894 -14.14 19.49 -40.30
CA GLU A 894 -14.29 20.13 -41.60
C GLU A 894 -15.64 20.83 -41.68
N ASP A 895 -15.62 22.14 -41.97
CA ASP A 895 -16.82 22.93 -42.18
C ASP A 895 -16.50 24.18 -43.01
N GLY A 896 -17.41 24.59 -43.89
CA GLY A 896 -17.26 25.84 -44.67
C GLY A 896 -16.02 25.94 -45.57
N GLY A 897 -15.34 24.83 -45.89
CA GLY A 897 -14.07 24.84 -46.63
C GLY A 897 -12.82 25.06 -45.76
N VAL A 898 -13.01 25.12 -44.44
CA VAL A 898 -11.96 25.16 -43.42
C VAL A 898 -11.75 23.75 -42.87
N THR A 899 -10.51 23.38 -42.60
CA THR A 899 -10.16 22.12 -41.94
C THR A 899 -9.29 22.41 -40.73
N VAL A 900 -9.66 21.84 -39.58
CA VAL A 900 -8.89 21.82 -38.35
C VAL A 900 -8.50 20.37 -38.04
N GLU A 901 -7.19 20.11 -37.98
CA GLU A 901 -6.64 18.84 -37.54
C GLU A 901 -5.86 19.06 -36.25
N THR A 902 -6.38 18.56 -35.13
CA THR A 902 -5.79 18.76 -33.81
C THR A 902 -5.38 17.44 -33.18
N THR A 903 -4.20 17.44 -32.56
CA THR A 903 -3.61 16.30 -31.86
C THR A 903 -3.23 16.73 -30.44
N PHE A 904 -3.67 15.96 -29.45
CA PHE A 904 -3.53 16.27 -28.03
C PHE A 904 -3.63 15.00 -27.18
N TYR A 905 -3.45 15.10 -25.88
CA TYR A 905 -3.53 13.97 -24.96
C TYR A 905 -4.68 14.09 -23.96
N TRP A 906 -5.38 12.97 -23.77
CA TRP A 906 -6.24 12.71 -22.62
C TRP A 906 -5.46 11.98 -21.52
N PRO A 907 -5.89 12.06 -20.25
CA PRO A 907 -5.31 11.23 -19.21
C PRO A 907 -5.69 9.76 -19.41
N PRO A 908 -4.94 8.82 -18.79
CA PRO A 908 -5.30 7.43 -18.77
C PRO A 908 -6.74 7.25 -18.25
N TYR A 909 -7.40 6.21 -18.72
CA TYR A 909 -8.75 5.93 -18.24
C TYR A 909 -8.73 5.64 -16.72
N PRO A 910 -9.75 6.08 -15.98
CA PRO A 910 -9.80 5.85 -14.55
C PRO A 910 -9.83 4.36 -14.23
N THR A 911 -8.99 3.93 -13.30
CA THR A 911 -8.92 2.56 -12.80
C THR A 911 -9.93 2.39 -11.65
N GLY A 912 -11.16 1.98 -11.93
CA GLY A 912 -12.18 1.76 -10.90
C GLY A 912 -13.63 1.71 -11.44
N PRO A 913 -14.63 1.44 -10.57
CA PRO A 913 -16.03 1.50 -10.96
C PRO A 913 -16.43 2.94 -11.28
N THR A 914 -16.54 3.24 -12.58
CA THR A 914 -16.88 4.58 -13.08
C THR A 914 -18.22 4.53 -13.81
N ALA A 915 -19.20 5.32 -13.37
CA ALA A 915 -20.51 5.49 -14.03
C ALA A 915 -20.43 6.46 -15.23
N GLY A 916 -19.31 6.45 -15.94
CA GLY A 916 -18.96 7.33 -17.05
C GLY A 916 -17.82 8.32 -16.74
N TYR A 917 -16.95 8.56 -17.72
CA TYR A 917 -15.69 9.30 -17.60
C TYR A 917 -15.67 10.45 -18.60
N THR A 918 -15.28 11.65 -18.16
CA THR A 918 -15.02 12.80 -19.03
C THR A 918 -13.54 13.16 -18.94
N ALA A 919 -12.81 12.97 -20.03
CA ALA A 919 -11.38 13.22 -20.13
C ALA A 919 -11.08 14.72 -20.29
N PRO A 920 -10.36 15.37 -19.37
CA PRO A 920 -9.86 16.73 -19.55
C PRO A 920 -8.64 16.76 -20.52
N LEU A 921 -8.15 17.96 -20.81
CA LEU A 921 -6.86 18.12 -21.50
C LEU A 921 -5.69 17.77 -20.57
N VAL A 922 -4.74 16.97 -21.07
CA VAL A 922 -3.41 16.83 -20.45
C VAL A 922 -2.42 17.79 -21.09
N ARG A 923 -2.17 17.64 -22.39
CA ARG A 923 -1.26 18.49 -23.17
C ARG A 923 -1.60 18.50 -24.65
N TRP A 924 -1.22 19.57 -25.32
CA TRP A 924 -1.28 19.68 -26.79
C TRP A 924 -0.08 19.00 -27.44
N VAL A 925 -0.26 18.53 -28.68
CA VAL A 925 0.84 18.18 -29.59
C VAL A 925 0.94 19.27 -30.64
N GLU A 926 -0.07 19.37 -31.50
CA GLU A 926 -0.15 20.37 -32.55
C GLU A 926 -1.59 20.47 -33.09
N THR A 927 -1.93 21.63 -33.67
CA THR A 927 -3.15 21.82 -34.45
C THR A 927 -2.83 22.47 -35.77
N THR A 928 -3.16 21.84 -36.90
CA THR A 928 -3.03 22.42 -38.24
C THR A 928 -4.38 22.92 -38.74
N ILE A 929 -4.42 24.17 -39.20
CA ILE A 929 -5.61 24.83 -39.73
C ILE A 929 -5.37 25.21 -41.18
N SER A 930 -6.33 24.91 -42.06
CA SER A 930 -6.27 25.23 -43.49
C SER A 930 -7.60 25.78 -44.00
N GLY A 931 -7.56 26.57 -45.07
CA GLY A 931 -8.74 27.20 -45.69
C GLY A 931 -9.09 28.60 -45.20
N LEU A 932 -8.42 29.12 -44.16
CA LEU A 932 -8.57 30.51 -43.68
C LEU A 932 -7.51 31.47 -44.26
N THR A 933 -6.37 30.93 -44.68
CA THR A 933 -5.20 31.65 -45.19
C THR A 933 -4.74 31.02 -46.51
N SER A 934 -3.82 31.67 -47.21
CA SER A 934 -3.25 31.22 -48.48
C SER A 934 -2.47 29.89 -48.35
N GLU A 935 -1.77 29.71 -47.22
CA GLU A 935 -1.09 28.48 -46.83
C GLU A 935 -1.61 27.99 -45.47
N PRO A 936 -1.66 26.67 -45.21
CA PRO A 936 -1.99 26.13 -43.89
C PRO A 936 -1.01 26.61 -42.81
N PHE A 937 -1.49 26.74 -41.58
CA PHE A 937 -0.66 27.10 -40.42
C PHE A 937 -0.87 26.14 -39.25
N THR A 938 0.12 26.06 -38.37
CA THR A 938 0.14 25.13 -37.24
C THR A 938 0.28 25.88 -35.92
N LEU A 939 -0.47 25.43 -34.91
CA LEU A 939 -0.44 25.91 -33.53
C LEU A 939 0.15 24.82 -32.63
N THR A 940 1.07 25.20 -31.74
CA THR A 940 1.74 24.32 -30.77
C THR A 940 1.71 24.92 -29.35
N GLY A 941 1.48 26.23 -29.22
CA GLY A 941 1.45 26.93 -27.95
C GLY A 941 0.22 26.54 -27.10
N HIS A 942 0.45 26.37 -25.79
CA HIS A 942 -0.62 26.10 -24.82
C HIS A 942 -1.65 27.25 -24.74
N TYR A 943 -1.18 28.50 -24.77
CA TYR A 943 -2.05 29.67 -24.68
C TYR A 943 -2.93 29.85 -25.93
N ALA A 944 -2.40 29.51 -27.12
CA ALA A 944 -3.10 29.58 -28.39
C ALA A 944 -4.26 28.57 -28.57
N GLN A 945 -4.39 27.57 -27.68
CA GLN A 945 -5.30 26.43 -27.91
C GLN A 945 -6.05 26.02 -26.65
N THR A 946 -7.38 26.05 -26.63
CA THR A 946 -8.21 25.63 -25.48
C THR A 946 -9.09 24.45 -25.82
N TYR A 947 -9.16 23.48 -24.91
CA TYR A 947 -10.03 22.31 -25.02
C TYR A 947 -11.04 22.29 -23.87
N VAL A 948 -12.31 22.10 -24.20
CA VAL A 948 -13.35 21.80 -23.22
C VAL A 948 -14.22 20.65 -23.73
N PRO A 949 -14.28 19.53 -23.00
CA PRO A 949 -15.21 18.45 -23.27
C PRO A 949 -16.58 18.71 -22.62
N GLY A 950 -17.63 18.26 -23.30
CA GLY A 950 -18.92 17.98 -22.68
C GLY A 950 -18.91 16.63 -21.94
N HIS A 951 -20.02 16.31 -21.27
CA HIS A 951 -20.17 15.06 -20.51
C HIS A 951 -19.80 13.84 -21.36
N HIS A 952 -18.90 13.00 -20.84
CA HIS A 952 -18.35 11.81 -21.52
C HIS A 952 -17.63 12.09 -22.85
N ASN A 953 -17.14 13.32 -23.04
CA ASN A 953 -16.53 13.78 -24.30
C ASN A 953 -17.46 13.56 -25.51
N PHE A 954 -18.78 13.46 -25.31
CA PHE A 954 -19.77 13.33 -26.39
C PHE A 954 -19.83 14.56 -27.29
N PHE A 955 -19.44 15.70 -26.72
CA PHE A 955 -19.24 16.96 -27.39
C PHE A 955 -17.86 17.45 -27.03
N GLU A 956 -17.17 18.06 -27.97
CA GLU A 956 -15.86 18.63 -27.75
C GLU A 956 -15.78 20.00 -28.41
N TRP A 957 -15.22 20.96 -27.67
CA TRP A 957 -15.05 22.33 -28.10
C TRP A 957 -13.57 22.69 -28.07
N PHE A 958 -13.10 23.23 -29.18
CA PHE A 958 -11.72 23.65 -29.38
C PHE A 958 -11.72 25.12 -29.76
N LEU A 959 -11.06 25.96 -28.98
CA LEU A 959 -10.89 27.38 -29.29
C LEU A 959 -9.43 27.67 -29.60
N PHE A 960 -9.19 28.28 -30.75
CA PHE A 960 -7.86 28.63 -31.22
C PHE A 960 -7.71 30.15 -31.35
N ASP A 961 -6.59 30.66 -30.86
CA ASP A 961 -6.15 32.04 -30.99
C ASP A 961 -4.76 32.06 -31.64
N PRO A 962 -4.70 32.20 -32.99
CA PRO A 962 -3.44 32.21 -33.72
C PRO A 962 -2.51 33.35 -33.31
N SER A 963 -3.02 34.45 -32.74
CA SER A 963 -2.19 35.59 -32.30
C SER A 963 -1.27 35.25 -31.12
N LEU A 964 -1.61 34.19 -30.37
CA LEU A 964 -0.83 33.70 -29.24
C LEU A 964 0.17 32.60 -29.60
N GLU A 965 0.27 32.22 -30.88
CA GLU A 965 1.15 31.15 -31.32
C GLU A 965 2.62 31.61 -31.41
N PRO A 966 3.54 30.95 -30.68
CA PRO A 966 4.95 31.27 -30.78
C PRO A 966 5.51 31.00 -32.18
N GLY A 967 6.02 32.04 -32.84
CA GLY A 967 6.71 31.91 -34.12
C GLY A 967 5.80 31.81 -35.35
N LEU A 968 4.50 32.05 -35.22
CA LEU A 968 3.60 32.18 -36.37
C LEU A 968 4.02 33.37 -37.25
N SER A 969 3.92 33.21 -38.56
CA SER A 969 4.38 34.25 -39.50
C SER A 969 3.48 35.49 -39.46
N GLN A 970 4.10 36.68 -39.56
CA GLN A 970 3.33 37.93 -39.63
C GLN A 970 2.40 37.97 -40.86
N GLU A 971 2.80 37.32 -41.96
CA GLU A 971 1.97 37.21 -43.16
C GLU A 971 0.67 36.45 -42.88
N THR A 972 0.74 35.34 -42.15
CA THR A 972 -0.43 34.57 -41.71
C THR A 972 -1.32 35.41 -40.78
N LEU A 973 -0.73 36.12 -39.83
CA LEU A 973 -1.49 37.00 -38.91
C LEU A 973 -2.21 38.13 -39.65
N ASP A 974 -1.53 38.76 -40.62
CA ASP A 974 -2.09 39.84 -41.42
C ASP A 974 -3.25 39.35 -42.30
N GLU A 975 -3.16 38.12 -42.86
CA GLU A 975 -4.25 37.49 -43.62
C GLU A 975 -5.47 37.21 -42.74
N LEU A 976 -5.27 36.63 -41.55
CA LEU A 976 -6.34 36.38 -40.59
C LEU A 976 -7.01 37.67 -40.13
N GLN A 977 -6.23 38.70 -39.82
CA GLN A 977 -6.74 40.01 -39.45
C GLN A 977 -7.55 40.65 -40.60
N ALA A 978 -7.08 40.54 -41.85
CA ALA A 978 -7.80 41.02 -43.02
C ALA A 978 -9.11 40.26 -43.27
N ALA A 979 -9.16 38.98 -42.90
CA ALA A 979 -10.37 38.16 -42.90
C ALA A 979 -11.28 38.41 -41.69
N GLY A 980 -10.84 39.22 -40.72
CA GLY A 980 -11.58 39.49 -39.48
C GLY A 980 -11.66 38.27 -38.55
N VAL A 981 -10.63 37.43 -38.54
CA VAL A 981 -10.55 36.21 -37.72
C VAL A 981 -9.57 36.43 -36.58
N ASP A 982 -10.10 36.60 -35.37
CA ASP A 982 -9.31 36.63 -34.14
C ASP A 982 -9.33 35.26 -33.46
N TRP A 983 -10.52 34.67 -33.29
CA TRP A 983 -10.70 33.34 -32.69
C TRP A 983 -11.35 32.37 -33.65
N ILE A 984 -11.00 31.08 -33.53
CA ILE A 984 -11.55 29.98 -34.32
C ILE A 984 -12.10 28.94 -33.33
N LEU A 985 -13.42 28.77 -33.30
CA LEU A 985 -14.08 27.71 -32.52
C LEU A 985 -14.39 26.54 -33.44
N ALA A 986 -13.79 25.39 -33.17
CA ALA A 986 -14.13 24.12 -33.79
C ALA A 986 -14.92 23.27 -32.79
N THR A 987 -16.04 22.72 -33.24
CA THR A 987 -16.94 21.90 -32.40
C THR A 987 -17.21 20.57 -33.06
N THR A 988 -17.35 19.51 -32.26
CA THR A 988 -17.71 18.18 -32.74
C THR A 988 -18.62 17.47 -31.74
N GLY A 989 -19.59 16.68 -32.22
CA GLY A 989 -20.49 15.89 -31.39
C GLY A 989 -21.64 15.27 -32.19
N PHE A 990 -22.70 14.82 -31.51
CA PHE A 990 -23.83 14.11 -32.15
C PHE A 990 -24.57 14.92 -33.23
N SER A 991 -24.56 16.24 -33.13
CA SER A 991 -25.23 17.16 -34.06
C SER A 991 -24.41 17.46 -35.32
N GLY A 992 -23.21 16.87 -35.44
CA GLY A 992 -22.23 17.16 -36.48
C GLY A 992 -21.07 18.03 -35.99
N SER A 993 -20.24 18.45 -36.92
CA SER A 993 -19.08 19.31 -36.70
C SER A 993 -19.34 20.70 -37.26
N ALA A 994 -18.82 21.74 -36.62
CA ALA A 994 -18.90 23.11 -37.12
C ALA A 994 -17.62 23.89 -36.81
N ILE A 995 -17.26 24.82 -37.69
CA ILE A 995 -16.14 25.75 -37.50
C ILE A 995 -16.68 27.17 -37.63
N VAL A 996 -16.50 27.96 -36.57
CA VAL A 996 -16.95 29.35 -36.50
C VAL A 996 -15.77 30.25 -36.20
N THR A 997 -15.60 31.31 -36.98
CA THR A 997 -14.59 32.34 -36.75
C THR A 997 -15.21 33.57 -36.11
N TYR A 998 -14.49 34.23 -35.20
CA TYR A 998 -14.96 35.38 -34.46
C TYR A 998 -14.02 36.56 -34.63
N ASN A 999 -14.61 37.76 -34.76
CA ASN A 999 -13.92 39.03 -34.63
C ASN A 999 -14.22 39.61 -33.25
N LEU A 1000 -13.20 39.81 -32.43
CA LEU A 1000 -13.34 40.37 -31.08
C LEU A 1000 -13.72 41.86 -31.08
N SER A 1001 -13.68 42.52 -32.23
CA SER A 1001 -14.12 43.91 -32.42
C SER A 1001 -15.60 44.03 -32.83
N ASP A 1002 -16.31 42.92 -33.05
CA ASP A 1002 -17.72 42.96 -33.43
C ASP A 1002 -18.60 43.45 -32.27
N PRO A 1003 -19.66 44.25 -32.55
CA PRO A 1003 -20.55 44.76 -31.51
C PRO A 1003 -21.35 43.63 -30.86
N LEU A 1004 -21.20 43.47 -29.54
CA LEU A 1004 -21.92 42.49 -28.73
C LEU A 1004 -23.39 42.89 -28.55
N ARG A 1005 -24.28 41.89 -28.52
CA ARG A 1005 -25.68 42.10 -28.12
C ARG A 1005 -25.77 42.28 -26.59
N PRO A 1006 -26.70 43.11 -26.07
CA PRO A 1006 -26.91 43.25 -24.63
C PRO A 1006 -27.36 41.93 -23.99
N GLU A 1007 -26.98 41.69 -22.72
CA GLU A 1007 -27.45 40.56 -21.90
C GLU A 1007 -28.97 40.35 -22.00
N GLU A 1008 -29.40 39.10 -22.22
CA GLU A 1008 -30.71 38.67 -21.72
C GLU A 1008 -30.56 38.45 -20.21
N SER A 1009 -31.41 39.08 -19.41
CA SER A 1009 -31.32 39.10 -17.95
C SER A 1009 -31.30 37.70 -17.31
N ASP A 1010 -30.25 37.40 -16.54
CA ASP A 1010 -30.15 36.19 -15.71
C ASP A 1010 -31.19 36.15 -14.58
N GLU A 1011 -32.11 35.18 -14.64
CA GLU A 1011 -32.61 34.52 -13.43
C GLU A 1011 -31.64 33.38 -13.08
N PRO A 1012 -31.22 33.23 -11.81
CA PRO A 1012 -30.21 32.24 -11.44
C PRO A 1012 -30.81 30.83 -11.50
N GLN A 1013 -30.43 30.03 -12.50
CA GLN A 1013 -30.57 28.57 -12.43
C GLN A 1013 -29.41 28.01 -11.60
N ARG A 1014 -29.73 27.66 -10.35
CA ARG A 1014 -28.87 26.91 -9.42
C ARG A 1014 -28.69 25.46 -9.82
#